data_AF-A0A8I1NTR0-F1
#
_entry.id   AF-A0A8I1NTR0-F1
#
_cell.length_a   1.000
_cell.length_b   1.000
_cell.length_c   1.000
_cell.angle_alpha   90.00
_cell.angle_beta   90.00
_cell.angle_gamma   90.00
#
_symmetry.space_group_name_H-M   'P 1'
#
loop_
_entity.id
_entity.type
_entity.pdbx_description
1 polymer ?
#
loop_
_entity_poly.entity_id
_entity_poly.type
_entity_poly.pdbx_seq_one_letter_code
_entity_poly.pdbx_strand_id
1 'polypeptide(L)'
;MVSTYLSYNLVVRDMKASMARTANDAMVKRDGEYYKANIGKVRSVDEFLKDHRLYTYAMRAYGLEDMAYAKAFMKKVLESDLGDTNSFANKLTDSRYRDFASAYQFGTGTKMPQTEHQTEELIDLYTDRIEQNDRAVTAETSYYDAMLTRVKSVDEFLANPRLRDYMFKAYDIDGRNYDRALIRGLLVSDPNDSTSFFNTQILPKVVDAKAAIEDVAPILDKIGKRDAYLKNVANLQGTIEDITGMRAEIAGIQGQMGTGLDDGMLQAQINTLQRNIEATFTTFVGDKVGALKGRIAGLEAQKAEPGADVPALQTQIDAIQADVDHWQADYDSRVSIFTKKNEVAALEIQRLEPGADTVAIDQQIAALQAEIGGLEAGLEAVDLPQVAQMRDDQQAAADAIPGLPLPGADTQALSAKLTEQKNRAANYLIVAAGYEKLASAYDFGADGSVPAGGAQTDANRKIATGNYVSKQERLTRAGALLNDQYFRETVNSFTSASQMLEDSRIVSYLKAAFGLSTYGAIVTSTLENALTTPASEADLEDTDNFIRKNYSGRPYYNNLIALSRAFNFNSDGTLPAGKYPVDADKLLSLSNGYFSGYNDVVEAADERAITGLKKALGAFNTTAGKIANVDHLVNNAAVYEFAMKAVGLDVNEVSKRIMKNVLKSDLQDPKSFVYTLKDDRYLQFAKLFNFDKDGKLTWARMAQSEERMKNTAKDYIIQKTRFLSGTEKKTAKAAAEKEAEHYTDKLGKISTRKELLADRRLIDVALVARGIDPKKVTNDYIRKIFESDLGDPKSFANTEKDYRFAEIAASYNFDRKGNVIRTSSEVIQTAGGILETTNLYLRQTIESTQGEENAGVRLALYFERKVADITSAYDILSDNALSEVFRTVFSLPDEVAAMDVDQQAKLVDKYMKLSELKNPDKLAAMLRRFTVMYDLKNNSTGSLAATLLSGAGATITGDTLMAIAQLRGRR
;
A
#
# COMPACT_ATOMS: atom_id res chain seq x y z
N MET A 1 -23.77 -59.29 -32.15
CA MET A 1 -23.37 -58.02 -31.53
C MET A 1 -21.88 -58.07 -31.21
N VAL A 2 -21.14 -56.99 -31.47
CA VAL A 2 -19.75 -56.86 -31.00
C VAL A 2 -19.77 -56.74 -29.48
N SER A 3 -18.86 -57.43 -28.77
CA SER A 3 -18.84 -57.36 -27.30
C SER A 3 -18.51 -55.95 -26.80
N THR A 4 -19.05 -55.56 -25.64
CA THR A 4 -18.81 -54.25 -25.01
C THR A 4 -17.30 -54.01 -24.86
N TYR A 5 -16.54 -55.04 -24.50
CA TYR A 5 -15.09 -54.95 -24.37
C TYR A 5 -14.38 -54.59 -25.68
N LEU A 6 -14.78 -55.17 -26.82
CA LEU A 6 -14.10 -54.91 -28.09
C LEU A 6 -14.36 -53.47 -28.56
N SER A 7 -15.61 -52.99 -28.47
CA SER A 7 -15.96 -51.61 -28.81
C SER A 7 -15.24 -50.60 -27.91
N TYR A 8 -15.23 -50.82 -26.59
CA TYR A 8 -14.45 -50.01 -25.65
C TYR A 8 -12.95 -50.00 -25.98
N ASN A 9 -12.36 -51.18 -26.22
CA ASN A 9 -10.93 -51.28 -26.50
C ASN A 9 -10.53 -50.57 -27.81
N LEU A 10 -11.36 -50.66 -28.85
CA LEU A 10 -11.12 -49.99 -30.13
C LEU A 10 -11.03 -48.46 -29.97
N VAL A 11 -11.82 -47.89 -29.08
CA VAL A 11 -11.81 -46.45 -28.77
C VAL A 11 -10.58 -46.09 -27.95
N VAL A 12 -10.35 -46.78 -26.82
CA VAL A 12 -9.33 -46.40 -25.83
C VAL A 12 -7.90 -46.73 -26.26
N ARG A 13 -7.69 -47.76 -27.09
CA ARG A 13 -6.35 -48.15 -27.56
C ARG A 13 -5.63 -47.01 -28.29
N ASP A 14 -6.39 -46.18 -29.00
CA ASP A 14 -5.88 -44.98 -29.67
C ASP A 14 -6.93 -43.88 -29.63
N MET A 15 -7.10 -43.29 -28.44
CA MET A 15 -8.08 -42.23 -28.20
C MET A 15 -7.87 -41.05 -29.14
N LYS A 16 -6.62 -40.67 -29.42
CA LYS A 16 -6.31 -39.56 -30.33
C LYS A 16 -6.77 -39.82 -31.75
N ALA A 17 -6.51 -41.01 -32.28
CA ALA A 17 -7.02 -41.40 -33.60
C ALA A 17 -8.55 -41.45 -33.63
N SER A 18 -9.19 -41.90 -32.54
CA SER A 18 -10.66 -41.88 -32.40
C SER A 18 -11.21 -40.45 -32.44
N MET A 19 -10.61 -39.53 -31.67
CA MET A 19 -10.96 -38.12 -31.68
C MET A 19 -10.72 -37.47 -33.05
N ALA A 20 -9.64 -37.83 -33.75
CA ALA A 20 -9.38 -37.33 -35.10
C ALA A 20 -10.42 -37.81 -36.12
N ARG A 21 -10.93 -39.04 -35.98
CA ARG A 21 -12.05 -39.53 -36.81
C ARG A 21 -13.33 -38.76 -36.50
N THR A 22 -13.72 -38.66 -35.23
CA THR A 22 -14.91 -37.90 -34.81
C THR A 22 -14.83 -36.43 -35.19
N ALA A 23 -13.64 -35.82 -35.11
CA ALA A 23 -13.42 -34.44 -35.54
C ALA A 23 -13.66 -34.21 -37.05
N ASN A 24 -13.62 -35.26 -37.88
CA ASN A 24 -13.90 -35.19 -39.31
C ASN A 24 -15.37 -35.43 -39.65
N ASP A 25 -16.21 -35.84 -38.69
CA ASP A 25 -17.65 -35.94 -38.91
C ASP A 25 -18.22 -34.55 -39.21
N ALA A 26 -19.06 -34.44 -40.24
CA ALA A 26 -19.43 -33.15 -40.83
C ALA A 26 -19.98 -32.13 -39.81
N MET A 27 -20.84 -32.58 -38.88
CA MET A 27 -21.44 -31.70 -37.87
C MET A 27 -20.44 -31.30 -36.79
N VAL A 28 -19.67 -32.26 -36.27
CA VAL A 28 -18.62 -32.05 -35.26
C VAL A 28 -17.55 -31.10 -35.79
N LYS A 29 -17.11 -31.31 -37.03
CA LYS A 29 -16.14 -30.47 -37.72
C LYS A 29 -16.64 -29.03 -37.80
N ARG A 30 -17.89 -28.85 -38.26
CA ARG A 30 -18.52 -27.52 -38.39
C ARG A 30 -18.61 -26.80 -37.04
N ASP A 31 -18.88 -27.53 -35.95
CA ASP A 31 -18.97 -26.96 -34.60
C ASP A 31 -17.60 -26.59 -34.04
N GLY A 32 -16.60 -27.46 -34.20
CA GLY A 32 -15.21 -27.16 -33.81
C GLY A 32 -14.60 -26.00 -34.60
N GLU A 33 -14.87 -25.90 -35.90
CA GLU A 33 -14.44 -24.77 -36.74
C GLU A 33 -15.12 -23.46 -36.30
N TYR A 34 -16.43 -23.50 -36.02
CA TYR A 34 -17.15 -22.33 -35.52
C TYR A 34 -16.62 -21.87 -34.16
N TYR A 35 -16.37 -22.81 -33.25
CA TYR A 35 -15.83 -22.52 -31.94
C TYR A 35 -14.47 -21.83 -32.04
N LYS A 36 -13.52 -22.42 -32.77
CA LYS A 36 -12.17 -21.86 -32.99
C LYS A 36 -12.20 -20.48 -33.65
N ALA A 37 -13.09 -20.25 -34.60
CA ALA A 37 -13.18 -19.00 -35.35
C ALA A 37 -13.85 -17.85 -34.56
N ASN A 38 -14.64 -18.14 -33.52
CA ASN A 38 -15.48 -17.14 -32.86
C ASN A 38 -15.22 -16.98 -31.36
N ILE A 39 -14.72 -18.00 -30.65
CA ILE A 39 -14.49 -17.88 -29.19
C ILE A 39 -13.51 -16.76 -28.84
N GLY A 40 -12.48 -16.55 -29.67
CA GLY A 40 -11.52 -15.45 -29.50
C GLY A 40 -12.09 -14.04 -29.77
N LYS A 41 -13.33 -13.92 -30.23
CA LYS A 41 -14.02 -12.64 -30.46
C LYS A 41 -14.92 -12.22 -29.28
N VAL A 42 -15.23 -13.16 -28.39
CA VAL A 42 -16.08 -12.91 -27.22
C VAL A 42 -15.30 -12.13 -26.16
N ARG A 43 -15.93 -11.17 -25.51
CA ARG A 43 -15.33 -10.25 -24.52
C ARG A 43 -16.02 -10.25 -23.16
N SER A 44 -17.24 -10.76 -23.06
CA SER A 44 -18.01 -10.77 -21.81
C SER A 44 -18.82 -12.05 -21.61
N VAL A 45 -19.19 -12.31 -20.34
CA VAL A 45 -20.07 -13.44 -19.98
C VAL A 45 -21.38 -13.36 -20.76
N ASP A 46 -21.94 -12.16 -20.87
CA ASP A 46 -23.21 -11.94 -21.57
C ASP A 46 -23.11 -12.23 -23.07
N GLU A 47 -22.01 -11.83 -23.74
CA GLU A 47 -21.76 -12.19 -25.14
C GLU A 47 -21.62 -13.70 -25.32
N PHE A 48 -20.91 -14.38 -24.42
CA PHE A 48 -20.75 -15.82 -24.46
C PHE A 48 -22.07 -16.57 -24.31
N LEU A 49 -22.85 -16.21 -23.29
CA LEU A 49 -24.16 -16.84 -23.02
C LEU A 49 -25.20 -16.52 -24.11
N LYS A 50 -25.01 -15.42 -24.86
CA LYS A 50 -25.85 -15.03 -25.98
C LYS A 50 -25.55 -15.85 -27.25
N ASP A 51 -24.30 -16.18 -27.52
CA ASP A 51 -23.95 -17.11 -28.61
C ASP A 51 -24.26 -18.55 -28.18
N HIS A 52 -25.47 -19.00 -28.51
CA HIS A 52 -25.95 -20.33 -28.15
C HIS A 52 -25.06 -21.46 -28.68
N ARG A 53 -24.39 -21.27 -29.83
CA ARG A 53 -23.57 -22.31 -30.44
C ARG A 53 -22.22 -22.43 -29.75
N LEU A 54 -21.59 -21.31 -29.38
CA LEU A 54 -20.37 -21.33 -28.54
C LEU A 54 -20.67 -21.90 -27.15
N TYR A 55 -21.74 -21.43 -26.53
CA TYR A 55 -22.07 -21.84 -25.17
C TYR A 55 -22.49 -23.31 -25.07
N THR A 56 -23.30 -23.84 -26.00
CA THR A 56 -23.65 -25.28 -25.97
C THR A 56 -22.45 -26.17 -26.29
N TYR A 57 -21.58 -25.74 -27.22
CA TYR A 57 -20.31 -26.44 -27.48
C TYR A 57 -19.47 -26.56 -26.21
N ALA A 58 -19.29 -25.45 -25.50
CA ALA A 58 -18.59 -25.38 -24.23
C ALA A 58 -19.25 -26.27 -23.18
N MET A 59 -20.56 -26.13 -22.96
CA MET A 59 -21.28 -26.91 -21.95
C MET A 59 -21.16 -28.42 -22.19
N ARG A 60 -21.27 -28.85 -23.45
CA ARG A 60 -21.04 -30.25 -23.84
C ARG A 60 -19.61 -30.71 -23.56
N ALA A 61 -18.61 -29.90 -23.88
CA ALA A 61 -17.20 -30.24 -23.60
C ALA A 61 -16.98 -30.61 -22.14
N TYR A 62 -17.51 -29.79 -21.22
CA TYR A 62 -17.37 -30.02 -19.78
C TYR A 62 -18.43 -30.99 -19.20
N GLY A 63 -19.23 -31.64 -20.05
CA GLY A 63 -20.26 -32.60 -19.63
C GLY A 63 -21.41 -31.95 -18.86
N LEU A 64 -21.71 -30.68 -19.13
CA LEU A 64 -22.79 -29.88 -18.55
C LEU A 64 -23.94 -29.64 -19.55
N GLU A 65 -24.04 -30.45 -20.61
CA GLU A 65 -25.02 -30.27 -21.70
C GLU A 65 -26.46 -30.19 -21.18
N ASP A 66 -26.84 -31.04 -20.23
CA ASP A 66 -28.18 -31.05 -19.61
C ASP A 66 -28.48 -29.78 -18.80
N MET A 67 -27.45 -29.05 -18.37
CA MET A 67 -27.56 -27.79 -17.62
C MET A 67 -27.39 -26.56 -18.52
N ALA A 68 -27.29 -26.73 -19.84
CA ALA A 68 -27.17 -25.62 -20.77
C ALA A 68 -28.34 -24.63 -20.66
N TYR A 69 -29.54 -25.06 -20.27
CA TYR A 69 -30.68 -24.14 -20.08
C TYR A 69 -30.46 -23.14 -18.91
N ALA A 70 -29.63 -23.48 -17.91
CA ALA A 70 -29.47 -22.73 -16.67
C ALA A 70 -28.51 -21.52 -16.81
N LYS A 71 -28.72 -20.66 -17.81
CA LYS A 71 -27.81 -19.54 -18.15
C LYS A 71 -27.53 -18.59 -16.99
N ALA A 72 -28.52 -18.29 -16.14
CA ALA A 72 -28.33 -17.42 -14.97
C ALA A 72 -27.43 -18.04 -13.90
N PHE A 73 -27.52 -19.36 -13.71
CA PHE A 73 -26.61 -20.10 -12.82
C PHE A 73 -25.20 -20.09 -13.40
N MET A 74 -25.06 -20.40 -14.69
CA MET A 74 -23.76 -20.38 -15.37
C MET A 74 -23.13 -18.99 -15.42
N LYS A 75 -23.93 -17.91 -15.49
CA LYS A 75 -23.44 -16.54 -15.33
C LYS A 75 -22.73 -16.37 -13.98
N LYS A 76 -23.34 -16.79 -12.86
CA LYS A 76 -22.70 -16.74 -11.53
C LYS A 76 -21.45 -17.60 -11.43
N VAL A 77 -21.44 -18.77 -12.07
CA VAL A 77 -20.26 -19.64 -12.13
C VAL A 77 -19.11 -18.93 -12.85
N LEU A 78 -19.37 -18.35 -14.02
CA LEU A 78 -18.37 -17.63 -14.83
C LEU A 78 -17.92 -16.30 -14.22
N GLU A 79 -18.75 -15.67 -13.39
CA GLU A 79 -18.42 -14.44 -12.64
C GLU A 79 -17.69 -14.72 -11.31
N SER A 80 -17.50 -15.99 -10.93
CA SER A 80 -16.84 -16.34 -9.67
C SER A 80 -15.33 -16.13 -9.72
N ASP A 81 -14.77 -15.52 -8.67
CA ASP A 81 -13.32 -15.49 -8.46
C ASP A 81 -12.83 -16.86 -7.96
N LEU A 82 -12.14 -17.61 -8.82
CA LEU A 82 -11.63 -18.94 -8.46
C LEU A 82 -10.46 -18.90 -7.45
N GLY A 83 -9.84 -17.73 -7.26
CA GLY A 83 -8.83 -17.50 -6.23
C GLY A 83 -9.40 -17.41 -4.82
N ASP A 84 -10.65 -16.97 -4.66
CA ASP A 84 -11.34 -16.95 -3.36
C ASP A 84 -11.90 -18.33 -3.03
N THR A 85 -11.42 -18.96 -1.95
CA THR A 85 -11.89 -20.26 -1.48
C THR A 85 -13.39 -20.28 -1.14
N ASN A 86 -13.97 -19.11 -0.87
CA ASN A 86 -15.39 -18.94 -0.56
C ASN A 86 -16.26 -18.51 -1.75
N SER A 87 -15.70 -18.43 -2.96
CA SER A 87 -16.46 -18.03 -4.14
C SER A 87 -17.54 -19.04 -4.51
N PHE A 88 -18.53 -18.59 -5.29
CA PHE A 88 -19.69 -19.41 -5.64
C PHE A 88 -19.27 -20.70 -6.33
N ALA A 89 -18.41 -20.65 -7.36
CA ALA A 89 -17.90 -21.84 -8.02
C ALA A 89 -17.05 -22.75 -7.12
N ASN A 90 -16.30 -22.21 -6.14
CA ASN A 90 -15.50 -23.02 -5.21
C ASN A 90 -16.36 -23.74 -4.14
N LYS A 91 -17.57 -23.24 -3.86
CA LYS A 91 -18.53 -23.86 -2.94
C LYS A 91 -19.39 -24.94 -3.57
N LEU A 92 -19.40 -25.06 -4.90
CA LEU A 92 -20.16 -26.10 -5.58
C LEU A 92 -19.51 -27.48 -5.36
N THR A 93 -20.35 -28.47 -5.06
CA THR A 93 -19.92 -29.87 -4.91
C THR A 93 -19.43 -30.46 -6.22
N ASP A 94 -20.09 -30.10 -7.34
CA ASP A 94 -19.72 -30.57 -8.67
C ASP A 94 -18.55 -29.74 -9.25
N SER A 95 -17.38 -30.37 -9.36
CA SER A 95 -16.16 -29.73 -9.83
C SER A 95 -16.26 -29.23 -11.26
N ARG A 96 -17.14 -29.80 -12.09
CA ARG A 96 -17.27 -29.42 -13.52
C ARG A 96 -17.57 -27.94 -13.70
N TYR A 97 -18.31 -27.32 -12.78
CA TYR A 97 -18.59 -25.88 -12.84
C TYR A 97 -17.34 -25.05 -12.59
N ARG A 98 -16.48 -25.48 -11.66
CA ARG A 98 -15.20 -24.83 -11.41
C ARG A 98 -14.26 -25.03 -12.59
N ASP A 99 -14.22 -26.24 -13.15
CA ASP A 99 -13.38 -26.56 -14.31
C ASP A 99 -13.84 -25.74 -15.53
N PHE A 100 -15.16 -25.60 -15.70
CA PHE A 100 -15.75 -24.73 -16.72
C PHE A 100 -15.34 -23.27 -16.50
N ALA A 101 -15.55 -22.70 -15.30
CA ALA A 101 -15.13 -21.34 -14.99
C ALA A 101 -13.63 -21.12 -15.23
N SER A 102 -12.78 -22.08 -14.86
CA SER A 102 -11.32 -21.98 -15.02
C SER A 102 -10.87 -21.94 -16.47
N ALA A 103 -11.69 -22.47 -17.38
CA ALA A 103 -11.43 -22.51 -18.81
C ALA A 103 -11.87 -21.26 -19.55
N TYR A 104 -12.79 -20.48 -18.96
CA TYR A 104 -13.35 -19.28 -19.55
C TYR A 104 -13.19 -18.08 -18.62
N GLN A 105 -12.14 -17.32 -18.88
CA GLN A 105 -11.71 -16.20 -18.05
C GLN A 105 -12.40 -14.92 -18.50
N PHE A 106 -13.62 -14.69 -18.01
CA PHE A 106 -14.38 -13.47 -18.28
C PHE A 106 -14.06 -12.37 -17.26
N GLY A 107 -12.92 -11.71 -17.43
CA GLY A 107 -12.72 -10.38 -16.88
C GLY A 107 -12.72 -10.23 -15.35
N THR A 108 -12.31 -11.24 -14.58
CA THR A 108 -11.75 -10.98 -13.24
C THR A 108 -10.28 -10.57 -13.32
N GLY A 109 -9.59 -10.96 -14.41
CA GLY A 109 -8.33 -10.34 -14.79
C GLY A 109 -8.57 -8.84 -14.96
N THR A 110 -8.07 -8.04 -14.04
CA THR A 110 -7.96 -6.60 -14.24
C THR A 110 -6.57 -6.39 -14.83
N LYS A 111 -6.44 -5.58 -15.88
CA LYS A 111 -5.10 -5.11 -16.25
C LYS A 111 -4.55 -4.40 -15.01
N MET A 112 -3.44 -4.86 -14.47
CA MET A 112 -2.85 -4.29 -13.26
C MET A 112 -1.54 -3.58 -13.60
N PRO A 113 -1.26 -2.42 -12.97
CA PRO A 113 0.01 -1.73 -13.16
C PRO A 113 1.21 -2.62 -12.80
N GLN A 114 1.06 -3.50 -11.81
CA GLN A 114 2.03 -4.50 -11.39
C GLN A 114 1.32 -5.82 -11.07
N THR A 115 1.96 -6.95 -11.31
CA THR A 115 1.54 -8.27 -10.78
C THR A 115 1.93 -8.39 -9.31
N GLU A 116 1.44 -9.42 -8.63
CA GLU A 116 1.87 -9.76 -7.27
C GLU A 116 3.40 -9.94 -7.22
N HIS A 117 3.94 -10.69 -8.18
CA HIS A 117 5.38 -10.91 -8.30
C HIS A 117 6.19 -9.63 -8.59
N GLN A 118 5.74 -8.75 -9.49
CA GLN A 118 6.42 -7.46 -9.74
C GLN A 118 6.38 -6.54 -8.51
N THR A 119 5.34 -6.65 -7.69
CA THR A 119 5.23 -5.89 -6.44
C THR A 119 6.22 -6.40 -5.41
N GLU A 120 6.38 -7.71 -5.28
CA GLU A 120 7.40 -8.33 -4.43
C GLU A 120 8.81 -7.95 -4.91
N GLU A 121 9.09 -8.05 -6.21
CA GLU A 121 10.39 -7.65 -6.78
C GLU A 121 10.70 -6.17 -6.47
N LEU A 122 9.69 -5.29 -6.54
CA LEU A 122 9.85 -3.89 -6.17
C LEU A 122 10.18 -3.70 -4.68
N ILE A 123 9.55 -4.47 -3.79
CA ILE A 123 9.80 -4.42 -2.35
C ILE A 123 11.20 -4.99 -2.02
N ASP A 124 11.60 -6.06 -2.70
CA ASP A 124 12.93 -6.66 -2.55
C ASP A 124 14.01 -5.66 -3.00
N LEU A 125 13.85 -5.02 -4.16
CA LEU A 125 14.77 -3.97 -4.64
C LEU A 125 14.86 -2.79 -3.65
N TYR A 126 13.72 -2.40 -3.06
CA TYR A 126 13.70 -1.36 -2.04
C TYR A 126 14.50 -1.76 -0.79
N THR A 127 14.31 -2.99 -0.32
CA THR A 127 15.01 -3.54 0.85
C THR A 127 16.51 -3.70 0.60
N ASP A 128 16.88 -4.26 -0.57
CA ASP A 128 18.26 -4.39 -1.01
C ASP A 128 18.95 -3.03 -1.12
N ARG A 129 18.25 -2.02 -1.64
CA ARG A 129 18.79 -0.65 -1.75
C ARG A 129 19.11 -0.07 -0.38
N ILE A 130 18.25 -0.32 0.62
CA ILE A 130 18.49 0.12 2.00
C ILE A 130 19.76 -0.53 2.55
N GLU A 131 19.92 -1.85 2.39
CA GLU A 131 21.12 -2.55 2.84
C GLU A 131 22.38 -2.05 2.13
N GLN A 132 22.29 -1.83 0.81
CA GLN A 132 23.41 -1.30 0.02
C GLN A 132 23.82 0.10 0.51
N ASN A 133 22.86 0.95 0.87
CA ASN A 133 23.15 2.28 1.39
C ASN A 133 23.89 2.22 2.75
N ASP A 134 23.48 1.33 3.65
CA ASP A 134 24.15 1.11 4.94
C ASP A 134 25.63 0.68 4.75
N ARG A 135 25.85 -0.27 3.83
CA ARG A 135 27.20 -0.70 3.45
C ARG A 135 28.01 0.42 2.81
N ALA A 136 27.40 1.23 1.95
CA ALA A 136 28.06 2.36 1.29
C ALA A 136 28.50 3.44 2.29
N VAL A 137 27.62 3.86 3.21
CA VAL A 137 27.95 4.85 4.26
C VAL A 137 29.10 4.37 5.14
N THR A 138 29.11 3.08 5.51
CA THR A 138 30.20 2.46 6.28
C THR A 138 31.51 2.46 5.50
N ALA A 139 31.46 2.11 4.21
CA ALA A 139 32.62 2.11 3.32
C ALA A 139 33.18 3.51 3.06
N GLU A 140 32.31 4.52 2.86
CA GLU A 140 32.72 5.91 2.69
C GLU A 140 33.37 6.47 3.96
N THR A 141 32.83 6.16 5.14
CA THR A 141 33.42 6.56 6.43
C THR A 141 34.81 5.93 6.62
N SER A 142 34.92 4.62 6.37
CA SER A 142 36.21 3.91 6.45
C SER A 142 37.23 4.46 5.45
N TYR A 143 36.78 4.82 4.25
CA TYR A 143 37.63 5.43 3.24
C TYR A 143 38.08 6.84 3.65
N TYR A 144 37.18 7.65 4.19
CA TYR A 144 37.47 9.00 4.69
C TYR A 144 38.54 8.96 5.78
N ASP A 145 38.35 8.12 6.80
CA ASP A 145 39.29 7.97 7.91
C ASP A 145 40.67 7.50 7.44
N ALA A 146 40.72 6.52 6.54
CA ALA A 146 41.97 5.98 6.01
C ALA A 146 42.70 7.00 5.12
N MET A 147 41.99 7.67 4.22
CA MET A 147 42.61 8.58 3.24
C MET A 147 43.00 9.93 3.86
N LEU A 148 42.34 10.37 4.93
CA LEU A 148 42.80 11.52 5.71
C LEU A 148 44.23 11.37 6.25
N THR A 149 44.67 10.14 6.55
CA THR A 149 46.05 9.88 7.01
C THR A 149 47.08 9.90 5.87
N ARG A 150 46.62 9.94 4.62
CA ARG A 150 47.47 9.82 3.42
C ARG A 150 47.61 11.12 2.64
N VAL A 151 46.59 11.99 2.69
CA VAL A 151 46.64 13.29 2.01
C VAL A 151 47.76 14.16 2.58
N LYS A 152 48.47 14.87 1.70
CA LYS A 152 49.59 15.75 2.07
C LYS A 152 49.27 17.23 1.97
N SER A 153 48.17 17.57 1.31
CA SER A 153 47.74 18.96 1.13
C SER A 153 46.23 19.08 0.98
N VAL A 154 45.72 20.29 1.22
CA VAL A 154 44.31 20.67 0.99
C VAL A 154 43.91 20.46 -0.48
N ASP A 155 44.84 20.67 -1.41
CA ASP A 155 44.60 20.51 -2.85
C ASP A 155 44.42 19.04 -3.24
N GLU A 156 45.20 18.13 -2.65
CA GLU A 156 45.03 16.67 -2.81
C GLU A 156 43.72 16.19 -2.18
N PHE A 157 43.36 16.72 -1.00
CA PHE A 157 42.10 16.42 -0.34
C PHE A 157 40.91 16.82 -1.22
N LEU A 158 40.88 18.05 -1.74
CA LEU A 158 39.80 18.56 -2.60
C LEU A 158 39.76 17.89 -3.99
N ALA A 159 40.89 17.37 -4.48
CA ALA A 159 40.96 16.64 -5.74
C ALA A 159 40.37 15.23 -5.64
N ASN A 160 40.29 14.64 -4.44
CA ASN A 160 39.70 13.34 -4.19
C ASN A 160 38.18 13.48 -4.03
N PRO A 161 37.35 13.02 -5.01
CA PRO A 161 35.91 13.25 -4.98
C PRO A 161 35.26 12.65 -3.73
N ARG A 162 35.72 11.48 -3.28
CA ARG A 162 35.16 10.82 -2.10
C ARG A 162 35.41 11.59 -0.81
N LEU A 163 36.62 12.13 -0.62
CA LEU A 163 36.92 12.97 0.56
C LEU A 163 36.14 14.29 0.54
N ARG A 164 36.15 14.96 -0.62
CA ARG A 164 35.45 16.21 -0.82
C ARG A 164 33.94 16.06 -0.63
N ASP A 165 33.33 15.04 -1.24
CA ASP A 165 31.88 14.82 -1.19
C ASP A 165 31.45 14.36 0.21
N TYR A 166 32.31 13.62 0.93
CA TYR A 166 32.11 13.29 2.35
C TYR A 166 32.06 14.56 3.21
N MET A 167 33.05 15.44 3.07
CA MET A 167 33.07 16.75 3.74
C MET A 167 31.84 17.59 3.38
N PHE A 168 31.48 17.65 2.10
CA PHE A 168 30.33 18.43 1.67
C PHE A 168 29.03 17.96 2.32
N LYS A 169 28.82 16.64 2.39
CA LYS A 169 27.68 16.06 3.12
C LYS A 169 27.78 16.34 4.64
N ALA A 170 28.95 16.18 5.24
CA ALA A 170 29.16 16.45 6.67
C ALA A 170 28.88 17.91 7.05
N TYR A 171 29.11 18.87 6.16
CA TYR A 171 29.01 20.31 6.44
C TYR A 171 27.92 21.05 5.64
N ASP A 172 26.96 20.33 5.02
CA ASP A 172 25.84 20.88 4.22
C ASP A 172 26.27 21.82 3.07
N ILE A 173 27.35 21.45 2.38
CA ILE A 173 27.86 22.21 1.23
C ILE A 173 27.29 21.59 -0.05
N ASP A 174 26.65 22.39 -0.90
CA ASP A 174 26.17 21.92 -2.21
C ASP A 174 27.36 21.72 -3.18
N GLY A 175 27.70 20.47 -3.44
CA GLY A 175 28.81 20.10 -4.32
C GLY A 175 28.60 20.40 -5.81
N ARG A 176 27.39 20.76 -6.25
CA ARG A 176 27.09 21.00 -7.69
C ARG A 176 27.71 22.29 -8.23
N ASN A 177 27.71 23.35 -7.42
CA ASN A 177 28.11 24.70 -7.83
C ASN A 177 29.01 25.41 -6.79
N TYR A 178 29.87 24.67 -6.09
CA TYR A 178 30.72 25.25 -5.06
C TYR A 178 31.88 26.07 -5.63
N ASP A 179 32.26 27.15 -4.93
CA ASP A 179 33.48 27.89 -5.22
C ASP A 179 34.67 27.19 -4.56
N ARG A 180 35.54 26.58 -5.39
CA ARG A 180 36.73 25.88 -4.90
C ARG A 180 37.73 26.79 -4.18
N ALA A 181 37.85 28.06 -4.58
CA ALA A 181 38.75 29.00 -3.93
C ALA A 181 38.23 29.37 -2.53
N LEU A 182 36.92 29.60 -2.40
CA LEU A 182 36.27 29.81 -1.12
C LEU A 182 36.48 28.63 -0.17
N ILE A 183 36.16 27.40 -0.61
CA ILE A 183 36.31 26.20 0.22
C ILE A 183 37.77 25.97 0.60
N ARG A 184 38.72 26.14 -0.34
CA ARG A 184 40.15 26.04 -0.02
C ARG A 184 40.58 27.09 1.02
N GLY A 185 40.12 28.33 0.88
CA GLY A 185 40.40 29.42 1.82
C GLY A 185 39.87 29.13 3.22
N LEU A 186 38.66 28.57 3.33
CA LEU A 186 38.09 28.15 4.60
C LEU A 186 38.88 27.00 5.24
N LEU A 187 39.29 26.00 4.47
CA LEU A 187 40.03 24.83 4.97
C LEU A 187 41.43 25.16 5.50
N VAL A 188 42.02 26.29 5.10
CA VAL A 188 43.33 26.77 5.60
C VAL A 188 43.18 27.92 6.60
N SER A 189 41.96 28.21 7.06
CA SER A 189 41.69 29.29 8.02
C SER A 189 41.73 28.80 9.45
N ASP A 190 42.49 29.49 10.31
CA ASP A 190 42.33 29.40 11.77
C ASP A 190 41.42 30.54 12.25
N PRO A 191 40.24 30.25 12.84
CA PRO A 191 39.35 31.26 13.40
C PRO A 191 39.98 32.11 14.51
N ASN A 192 41.02 31.62 15.19
CA ASN A 192 41.76 32.38 16.21
C ASN A 192 42.85 33.28 15.62
N ASP A 193 43.23 33.08 14.35
CA ASP A 193 44.17 33.94 13.64
C ASP A 193 43.43 35.08 12.93
N SER A 194 43.61 36.30 13.41
CA SER A 194 43.03 37.52 12.82
C SER A 194 43.32 37.72 11.32
N THR A 195 44.38 37.10 10.79
CA THR A 195 44.79 37.22 9.39
C THR A 195 44.24 36.12 8.49
N SER A 196 43.53 35.14 9.05
CA SER A 196 42.98 34.02 8.30
C SER A 196 41.93 34.46 7.26
N PHE A 197 41.69 33.61 6.26
CA PHE A 197 40.72 33.91 5.21
C PHE A 197 39.31 34.11 5.77
N PHE A 198 38.90 33.30 6.76
CA PHE A 198 37.61 33.48 7.45
C PHE A 198 37.49 34.88 8.08
N ASN A 199 38.49 35.29 8.87
CA ASN A 199 38.46 36.57 9.58
C ASN A 199 38.60 37.79 8.66
N THR A 200 39.24 37.65 7.51
CA THR A 200 39.44 38.76 6.55
C THR A 200 38.35 38.85 5.47
N GLN A 201 37.72 37.74 5.07
CA GLN A 201 36.77 37.69 3.95
C GLN A 201 35.31 37.42 4.35
N ILE A 202 35.10 36.67 5.44
CA ILE A 202 33.77 36.21 5.87
C ILE A 202 33.25 37.03 7.04
N LEU A 203 34.06 37.18 8.10
CA LEU A 203 33.66 37.87 9.34
C LEU A 203 33.21 39.33 9.14
N PRO A 204 33.85 40.17 8.29
CA PRO A 204 33.38 41.53 8.06
C PRO A 204 31.94 41.57 7.51
N LYS A 205 31.61 40.65 6.60
CA LYS A 205 30.26 40.53 6.04
C LYS A 205 29.24 39.99 7.05
N VAL A 206 29.68 39.22 8.05
CA VAL A 206 28.83 38.80 9.18
C VAL A 206 28.45 40.02 10.02
N VAL A 207 29.40 40.91 10.28
CA VAL A 207 29.15 42.18 10.99
C VAL A 207 28.18 43.04 10.19
N ASP A 208 28.42 43.21 8.88
CA ASP A 208 27.52 43.97 8.00
C ASP A 208 26.10 43.38 7.98
N ALA A 209 25.97 42.04 7.93
CA ALA A 209 24.67 41.37 7.94
C ALA A 209 23.93 41.56 9.27
N LYS A 210 24.62 41.51 10.42
CA LYS A 210 24.01 41.81 11.73
C LYS A 210 23.53 43.26 11.79
N ALA A 211 24.38 44.20 11.41
CA ALA A 211 24.03 45.62 11.36
C ALA A 211 22.82 45.87 10.44
N ALA A 212 22.77 45.24 9.26
CA ALA A 212 21.64 45.35 8.34
C ALA A 212 20.32 44.83 8.94
N ILE A 213 20.35 43.79 9.78
CA ILE A 213 19.14 43.31 10.48
C ILE A 213 18.72 44.30 11.57
N GLU A 214 19.68 44.79 12.35
CA GLU A 214 19.46 45.76 13.44
C GLU A 214 18.90 47.10 12.92
N ASP A 215 19.39 47.59 11.78
CA ASP A 215 18.92 48.82 11.13
C ASP A 215 17.49 48.69 10.57
N VAL A 216 17.16 47.52 10.03
CA VAL A 216 15.87 47.28 9.35
C VAL A 216 14.73 47.00 10.33
N ALA A 217 15.01 46.30 11.43
CA ALA A 217 13.99 45.81 12.36
C ALA A 217 13.07 46.93 12.93
N PRO A 218 13.59 48.08 13.38
CA PRO A 218 12.76 49.17 13.90
C PRO A 218 11.81 49.78 12.86
N ILE A 219 12.21 49.81 11.58
CA ILE A 219 11.38 50.36 10.50
C ILE A 219 10.23 49.41 10.17
N LEU A 220 10.51 48.10 10.10
CA LEU A 220 9.47 47.09 9.91
C LEU A 220 8.48 47.05 11.08
N ASP A 221 8.95 47.22 12.32
CA ASP A 221 8.07 47.32 13.50
C ASP A 221 7.13 48.54 13.42
N LYS A 222 7.66 49.71 13.04
CA LYS A 222 6.83 50.91 12.81
C LYS A 222 5.78 50.70 11.71
N ILE A 223 6.16 50.05 10.60
CA ILE A 223 5.22 49.72 9.52
C ILE A 223 4.12 48.78 10.04
N GLY A 224 4.50 47.71 10.74
CA GLY A 224 3.54 46.75 11.32
C GLY A 224 2.58 47.41 12.31
N LYS A 225 3.07 48.31 13.17
CA LYS A 225 2.24 49.10 14.10
C LYS A 225 1.24 50.00 13.35
N ARG A 226 1.69 50.72 12.31
CA ARG A 226 0.79 51.57 11.51
C ARG A 226 -0.26 50.75 10.77
N ASP A 227 0.13 49.63 10.18
CA ASP A 227 -0.78 48.73 9.48
C ASP A 227 -1.84 48.15 10.43
N ALA A 228 -1.47 47.86 11.69
CA ALA A 228 -2.43 47.44 12.72
C ALA A 228 -3.45 48.54 13.04
N TYR A 229 -3.02 49.80 13.21
CA TYR A 229 -3.93 50.93 13.40
C TYR A 229 -4.87 51.13 12.21
N LEU A 230 -4.34 51.10 10.97
CA LEU A 230 -5.16 51.25 9.76
C LEU A 230 -6.15 50.09 9.56
N LYS A 231 -5.79 48.87 9.97
CA LYS A 231 -6.72 47.74 9.99
C LYS A 231 -7.87 47.98 10.97
N ASN A 232 -7.59 48.53 12.16
CA ASN A 232 -8.63 48.90 13.12
C ASN A 232 -9.54 50.02 12.58
N VAL A 233 -8.98 51.02 11.89
CA VAL A 233 -9.75 52.06 11.19
C VAL A 233 -10.72 51.44 10.18
N ALA A 234 -10.25 50.51 9.34
CA ALA A 234 -11.08 49.84 8.34
C ALA A 234 -12.20 49.00 8.99
N ASN A 235 -11.90 48.28 10.07
CA ASN A 235 -12.89 47.49 10.80
C ASN A 235 -13.97 48.38 11.43
N LEU A 236 -13.59 49.46 12.11
CA LEU A 236 -14.52 50.40 12.72
C LEU A 236 -15.37 51.13 11.68
N GLN A 237 -14.79 51.44 10.52
CA GLN A 237 -15.53 52.00 9.38
C GLN A 237 -16.56 51.01 8.84
N GLY A 238 -16.21 49.73 8.70
CA GLY A 238 -17.15 48.66 8.33
C GLY A 238 -18.31 48.55 9.32
N THR A 239 -18.03 48.59 10.63
CA THR A 239 -19.07 48.59 11.67
C THR A 239 -20.05 49.77 11.53
N ILE A 240 -19.55 50.97 11.23
CA ILE A 240 -20.39 52.16 10.99
C ILE A 240 -21.29 51.96 9.77
N GLU A 241 -20.73 51.43 8.67
CA GLU A 241 -21.45 51.17 7.42
C GLU A 241 -22.53 50.11 7.60
N ASP A 242 -22.24 49.01 8.28
CA ASP A 242 -23.17 47.91 8.56
C ASP A 242 -24.38 48.40 9.37
N ILE A 243 -24.13 49.11 10.48
CA ILE A 243 -25.20 49.65 11.33
C ILE A 243 -26.02 50.69 10.56
N THR A 244 -25.39 51.55 9.76
CA THR A 244 -26.08 52.55 8.94
C THR A 244 -26.96 51.88 7.89
N GLY A 245 -26.45 50.84 7.23
CA GLY A 245 -27.17 50.03 6.24
C GLY A 245 -28.40 49.34 6.85
N MET A 246 -28.21 48.63 7.97
CA MET A 246 -29.32 47.95 8.67
C MET A 246 -30.39 48.94 9.14
N ARG A 247 -30.02 50.14 9.61
CA ARG A 247 -30.98 51.18 9.99
C ARG A 247 -31.78 51.71 8.79
N ALA A 248 -31.12 51.89 7.64
CA ALA A 248 -31.79 52.30 6.41
C ALA A 248 -32.76 51.22 5.90
N GLU A 249 -32.39 49.95 6.02
CA GLU A 249 -33.25 48.82 5.67
C GLU A 249 -34.48 48.74 6.57
N ILE A 250 -34.31 48.89 7.90
CA ILE A 250 -35.43 48.99 8.85
C ILE A 250 -36.39 50.12 8.45
N ALA A 251 -35.87 51.31 8.15
CA ALA A 251 -36.71 52.44 7.73
C ALA A 251 -37.46 52.16 6.42
N GLY A 252 -36.84 51.44 5.49
CA GLY A 252 -37.47 50.97 4.25
C GLY A 252 -38.62 49.99 4.50
N ILE A 253 -38.40 49.00 5.37
CA ILE A 253 -39.42 48.00 5.75
C ILE A 253 -40.58 48.66 6.51
N GLN A 254 -40.29 49.60 7.41
CA GLN A 254 -41.31 50.38 8.12
C GLN A 254 -42.20 51.17 7.16
N GLY A 255 -41.66 51.70 6.06
CA GLY A 255 -42.42 52.38 5.02
C GLY A 255 -43.36 51.48 4.21
N GLN A 256 -43.20 50.16 4.29
CA GLN A 256 -44.05 49.15 3.64
C GLN A 256 -45.19 48.65 4.53
N MET A 257 -45.19 49.01 5.82
CA MET A 257 -46.25 48.60 6.74
C MET A 257 -47.59 49.26 6.38
N GLY A 258 -48.68 48.49 6.43
CA GLY A 258 -50.02 48.98 6.08
C GLY A 258 -50.30 49.12 4.58
N THR A 259 -49.38 48.70 3.69
CA THR A 259 -49.59 48.73 2.22
C THR A 259 -50.21 47.43 1.67
N GLY A 260 -50.78 46.58 2.52
CA GLY A 260 -51.41 45.30 2.15
C GLY A 260 -50.49 44.08 2.15
N LEU A 261 -49.24 44.24 2.59
CA LEU A 261 -48.31 43.14 2.92
C LEU A 261 -48.57 42.63 4.35
N ASP A 262 -48.03 41.46 4.69
CA ASP A 262 -48.17 40.89 6.04
C ASP A 262 -47.29 41.66 7.03
N ASP A 263 -47.91 42.61 7.74
CA ASP A 263 -47.26 43.44 8.76
C ASP A 263 -46.60 42.60 9.87
N GLY A 264 -47.09 41.39 10.14
CA GLY A 264 -46.48 40.46 11.10
C GLY A 264 -45.12 39.93 10.60
N MET A 265 -45.02 39.59 9.31
CA MET A 265 -43.75 39.20 8.69
C MET A 265 -42.78 40.38 8.58
N LEU A 266 -43.25 41.57 8.22
CA LEU A 266 -42.42 42.77 8.15
C LEU A 266 -41.85 43.15 9.52
N GLN A 267 -42.65 43.06 10.59
CA GLN A 267 -42.20 43.31 11.94
C GLN A 267 -41.15 42.29 12.41
N ALA A 268 -41.29 41.01 12.04
CA ALA A 268 -40.27 39.99 12.35
C ALA A 268 -38.92 40.26 11.66
N GLN A 269 -38.93 40.81 10.44
CA GLN A 269 -37.71 41.25 9.75
C GLN A 269 -37.06 42.44 10.45
N ILE A 270 -37.84 43.45 10.85
CA ILE A 270 -37.35 44.59 11.63
C ILE A 270 -36.70 44.13 12.94
N ASN A 271 -37.36 43.24 13.69
CA ASN A 271 -36.83 42.72 14.96
C ASN A 271 -35.51 41.95 14.75
N THR A 272 -35.35 41.27 13.61
CA THR A 272 -34.11 40.57 13.27
C THR A 272 -32.98 41.56 12.96
N LEU A 273 -33.24 42.59 12.15
CA LEU A 273 -32.24 43.64 11.88
C LEU A 273 -31.85 44.42 13.14
N GLN A 274 -32.79 44.69 14.04
CA GLN A 274 -32.51 45.31 15.35
C GLN A 274 -31.59 44.44 16.20
N ARG A 275 -31.82 43.13 16.27
CA ARG A 275 -30.91 42.19 16.95
C ARG A 275 -29.52 42.16 16.33
N ASN A 276 -29.41 42.26 15.02
CA ASN A 276 -28.10 42.31 14.33
C ASN A 276 -27.35 43.61 14.64
N ILE A 277 -28.05 44.75 14.70
CA ILE A 277 -27.48 46.03 15.14
C ILE A 277 -26.95 45.91 16.58
N GLU A 278 -27.74 45.34 17.49
CA GLU A 278 -27.33 45.12 18.87
C GLU A 278 -26.12 44.20 18.98
N ALA A 279 -26.09 43.08 18.25
CA ALA A 279 -24.94 42.17 18.20
C ALA A 279 -23.67 42.87 17.68
N THR A 280 -23.82 43.79 16.72
CA THR A 280 -22.72 44.59 16.20
C THR A 280 -22.16 45.54 17.28
N PHE A 281 -23.03 46.21 18.04
CA PHE A 281 -22.61 47.02 19.19
C PHE A 281 -21.97 46.19 20.31
N THR A 282 -22.48 44.98 20.58
CA THR A 282 -21.86 44.04 21.53
C THR A 282 -20.43 43.71 21.11
N THR A 283 -20.21 43.44 19.83
CA THR A 283 -18.86 43.17 19.28
C THR A 283 -17.94 44.37 19.46
N PHE A 284 -18.44 45.58 19.16
CA PHE A 284 -17.68 46.82 19.36
C PHE A 284 -17.27 47.05 20.82
N VAL A 285 -18.17 46.82 21.78
CA VAL A 285 -17.82 46.94 23.20
C VAL A 285 -16.78 45.90 23.60
N GLY A 286 -16.88 44.67 23.09
CA GLY A 286 -15.86 43.64 23.27
C GLY A 286 -14.48 44.06 22.73
N ASP A 287 -14.44 44.64 21.53
CA ASP A 287 -13.20 45.16 20.92
C ASP A 287 -12.62 46.32 21.73
N LYS A 288 -13.47 47.20 22.26
CA LYS A 288 -13.07 48.30 23.15
C LYS A 288 -12.42 47.78 24.44
N VAL A 289 -13.02 46.77 25.08
CA VAL A 289 -12.44 46.09 26.24
C VAL A 289 -11.09 45.47 25.89
N GLY A 290 -10.99 44.78 24.75
CA GLY A 290 -9.74 44.21 24.25
C GLY A 290 -8.65 45.27 24.05
N ALA A 291 -8.99 46.42 23.47
CA ALA A 291 -8.07 47.54 23.26
C ALA A 291 -7.56 48.13 24.58
N LEU A 292 -8.44 48.30 25.58
CA LEU A 292 -8.06 48.77 26.91
C LEU A 292 -7.13 47.79 27.61
N LYS A 293 -7.42 46.48 27.56
CA LYS A 293 -6.52 45.42 28.08
C LYS A 293 -5.17 45.42 27.38
N GLY A 294 -5.14 45.64 26.06
CA GLY A 294 -3.90 45.78 25.30
C GLY A 294 -3.06 46.99 25.72
N ARG A 295 -3.69 48.12 26.04
CA ARG A 295 -3.00 49.31 26.59
C ARG A 295 -2.38 49.03 27.95
N ILE A 296 -3.10 48.32 28.82
CA ILE A 296 -2.56 47.88 30.12
C ILE A 296 -1.31 47.03 29.92
N ALA A 297 -1.37 46.01 29.06
CA ALA A 297 -0.21 45.15 28.77
C ALA A 297 0.99 45.95 28.23
N GLY A 298 0.75 46.98 27.41
CA GLY A 298 1.79 47.89 26.93
C GLY A 298 2.44 48.72 28.04
N LEU A 299 1.64 49.25 28.97
CA LEU A 299 2.14 50.00 30.13
C LEU A 299 2.86 49.08 31.13
N GLU A 300 2.42 47.83 31.28
CA GLU A 300 3.12 46.81 32.09
C GLU A 300 4.49 46.45 31.51
N ALA A 301 4.60 46.37 30.18
CA ALA A 301 5.88 46.18 29.52
C ALA A 301 6.83 47.39 29.73
N GLN A 302 6.32 48.62 29.59
CA GLN A 302 7.10 49.84 29.87
C GLN A 302 7.54 49.91 31.34
N LYS A 303 6.70 49.47 32.27
CA LYS A 303 7.02 49.38 33.70
C LYS A 303 8.15 48.40 34.00
N ALA A 304 8.39 47.40 33.13
CA ALA A 304 9.48 46.43 33.24
C ALA A 304 10.82 46.96 32.68
N GLU A 305 10.84 48.11 32.01
CA GLU A 305 12.07 48.70 31.45
C GLU A 305 12.95 49.35 32.54
N PRO A 306 14.29 49.25 32.45
CA PRO A 306 15.21 49.88 33.39
C PRO A 306 15.07 51.42 33.39
N GLY A 307 14.76 52.00 34.55
CA GLY A 307 14.64 53.46 34.73
C GLY A 307 13.22 54.03 34.55
N ALA A 308 12.20 53.18 34.41
CA ALA A 308 10.81 53.60 34.28
C ALA A 308 10.23 54.24 35.57
N ASP A 309 9.36 55.24 35.42
CA ASP A 309 8.60 55.85 36.51
C ASP A 309 7.42 54.94 36.90
N VAL A 310 7.73 53.92 37.69
CA VAL A 310 6.79 52.87 38.09
C VAL A 310 5.51 53.41 38.75
N PRO A 311 5.56 54.36 39.71
CA PRO A 311 4.35 54.94 40.29
C PRO A 311 3.44 55.65 39.27
N ALA A 312 4.01 56.41 38.34
CA ALA A 312 3.23 57.12 37.31
C ALA A 312 2.57 56.14 36.33
N LEU A 313 3.29 55.09 35.90
CA LEU A 313 2.77 54.05 35.02
C LEU A 313 1.68 53.20 35.70
N GLN A 314 1.86 52.85 36.99
CA GLN A 314 0.84 52.12 37.74
C GLN A 314 -0.45 52.93 37.88
N THR A 315 -0.34 54.23 38.14
CA THR A 315 -1.52 55.12 38.21
C THR A 315 -2.30 55.13 36.89
N GLN A 316 -1.59 55.09 35.75
CA GLN A 316 -2.24 55.00 34.44
C GLN A 316 -2.88 53.63 34.20
N ILE A 317 -2.23 52.53 34.62
CA ILE A 317 -2.79 51.18 34.55
C ILE A 317 -4.08 51.08 35.36
N ASP A 318 -4.06 51.55 36.61
CA ASP A 318 -5.22 51.50 37.51
C ASP A 318 -6.40 52.30 36.95
N ALA A 319 -6.13 53.47 36.36
CA ALA A 319 -7.14 54.28 35.70
C ALA A 319 -7.78 53.56 34.49
N ILE A 320 -6.97 52.89 33.65
CA ILE A 320 -7.47 52.14 32.49
C ILE A 320 -8.18 50.85 32.94
N GLN A 321 -7.74 50.22 34.03
CA GLN A 321 -8.36 49.01 34.56
C GLN A 321 -9.79 49.27 35.06
N ALA A 322 -10.04 50.43 35.67
CA ALA A 322 -11.39 50.84 36.04
C ALA A 322 -12.32 50.94 34.81
N ASP A 323 -11.81 51.45 33.68
CA ASP A 323 -12.56 51.48 32.41
C ASP A 323 -12.76 50.05 31.86
N VAL A 324 -11.76 49.17 31.95
CA VAL A 324 -11.89 47.76 31.54
C VAL A 324 -13.03 47.08 32.30
N ASP A 325 -13.06 47.21 33.62
CA ASP A 325 -14.06 46.56 34.47
C ASP A 325 -15.46 47.08 34.16
N HIS A 326 -15.59 48.39 33.96
CA HIS A 326 -16.84 49.04 33.59
C HIS A 326 -17.38 48.54 32.23
N TRP A 327 -16.55 48.58 31.17
CA TRP A 327 -16.98 48.16 29.84
C TRP A 327 -17.13 46.64 29.71
N GLN A 328 -16.41 45.84 30.51
CA GLN A 328 -16.60 44.40 30.58
C GLN A 328 -17.99 44.05 31.17
N ALA A 329 -18.43 44.76 32.21
CA ALA A 329 -19.76 44.58 32.76
C ALA A 329 -20.89 44.94 31.76
N ASP A 330 -20.69 46.01 30.97
CA ASP A 330 -21.59 46.37 29.87
C ASP A 330 -21.61 45.29 28.78
N TYR A 331 -20.44 44.79 28.35
CA TYR A 331 -20.32 43.69 27.39
C TYR A 331 -21.07 42.43 27.84
N ASP A 332 -20.82 41.99 29.08
CA ASP A 332 -21.45 40.79 29.63
C ASP A 332 -22.97 40.93 29.69
N SER A 333 -23.47 42.13 30.03
CA SER A 333 -24.90 42.47 30.02
C SER A 333 -25.49 42.38 28.60
N ARG A 334 -24.79 42.89 27.58
CA ARG A 334 -25.22 42.79 26.17
C ARG A 334 -25.25 41.35 25.65
N VAL A 335 -24.26 40.52 26.02
CA VAL A 335 -24.25 39.09 25.67
C VAL A 335 -25.42 38.36 26.31
N SER A 336 -25.73 38.68 27.57
CA SER A 336 -26.89 38.13 28.28
C SER A 336 -28.21 38.52 27.60
N ILE A 337 -28.38 39.80 27.24
CA ILE A 337 -29.54 40.30 26.50
C ILE A 337 -29.71 39.56 25.17
N PHE A 338 -28.63 39.45 24.38
CA PHE A 338 -28.67 38.75 23.08
C PHE A 338 -29.11 37.29 23.23
N THR A 339 -28.58 36.59 24.23
CA THR A 339 -28.95 35.19 24.53
C THR A 339 -30.44 35.08 24.86
N LYS A 340 -30.93 35.93 25.77
CA LYS A 340 -32.33 35.94 26.19
C LYS A 340 -33.28 36.32 25.04
N LYS A 341 -32.89 37.25 24.16
CA LYS A 341 -33.66 37.60 22.96
C LYS A 341 -33.78 36.43 21.98
N ASN A 342 -32.78 35.55 21.90
CA ASN A 342 -32.87 34.33 21.09
C ASN A 342 -33.75 33.25 21.75
N GLU A 343 -33.73 33.14 23.07
CA GLU A 343 -34.66 32.27 23.82
C GLU A 343 -36.11 32.71 23.62
N VAL A 344 -36.38 34.02 23.69
CA VAL A 344 -37.71 34.57 23.38
C VAL A 344 -38.13 34.21 21.96
N ALA A 345 -37.27 34.40 20.96
CA ALA A 345 -37.59 34.04 19.58
C ALA A 345 -37.86 32.53 19.39
N ALA A 346 -37.15 31.65 20.12
CA ALA A 346 -37.39 30.21 20.08
C ALA A 346 -38.74 29.83 20.72
N LEU A 347 -39.08 30.47 21.85
CA LEU A 347 -40.38 30.29 22.51
C LEU A 347 -41.54 30.81 21.64
N GLU A 348 -41.34 31.92 20.91
CA GLU A 348 -42.34 32.44 19.96
C GLU A 348 -42.62 31.46 18.82
N ILE A 349 -41.59 30.74 18.34
CA ILE A 349 -41.76 29.66 17.36
C ILE A 349 -42.51 28.48 17.98
N GLN A 350 -42.11 28.06 19.19
CA GLN A 350 -42.76 26.96 19.92
C GLN A 350 -44.25 27.25 20.18
N ARG A 351 -44.60 28.52 20.43
CA ARG A 351 -45.98 28.97 20.62
C ARG A 351 -46.89 28.70 19.40
N LEU A 352 -46.31 28.63 18.20
CA LEU A 352 -47.05 28.41 16.94
C LEU A 352 -47.27 26.91 16.62
N GLU A 353 -46.72 25.99 17.42
CA GLU A 353 -46.86 24.55 17.20
C GLU A 353 -48.26 24.02 17.60
N PRO A 354 -48.84 23.06 16.84
CA PRO A 354 -50.15 22.49 17.16
C PRO A 354 -50.16 21.77 18.52
N GLY A 355 -50.99 22.25 19.46
CA GLY A 355 -51.11 21.67 20.81
C GLY A 355 -50.17 22.27 21.86
N ALA A 356 -49.46 23.35 21.54
CA ALA A 356 -48.62 24.08 22.49
C ALA A 356 -49.43 24.70 23.65
N ASP A 357 -48.86 24.68 24.86
CA ASP A 357 -49.42 25.38 26.03
C ASP A 357 -49.08 26.88 25.93
N THR A 358 -49.91 27.61 25.18
CA THR A 358 -49.66 29.02 24.87
C THR A 358 -49.63 29.90 26.13
N VAL A 359 -50.38 29.54 27.17
CA VAL A 359 -50.43 30.32 28.43
C VAL A 359 -49.11 30.19 29.19
N ALA A 360 -48.56 28.97 29.29
CA ALA A 360 -47.26 28.75 29.94
C ALA A 360 -46.12 29.39 29.15
N ILE A 361 -46.15 29.31 27.81
CA ILE A 361 -45.14 29.91 26.94
C ILE A 361 -45.19 31.45 27.02
N ASP A 362 -46.38 32.06 27.02
CA ASP A 362 -46.52 33.53 27.15
C ASP A 362 -46.00 34.04 28.50
N GLN A 363 -46.17 33.26 29.60
CA GLN A 363 -45.58 33.59 30.90
C GLN A 363 -44.05 33.56 30.88
N GLN A 364 -43.44 32.58 30.20
CA GLN A 364 -41.99 32.49 30.05
C GLN A 364 -41.43 33.64 29.21
N ILE A 365 -42.10 33.97 28.10
CA ILE A 365 -41.74 35.14 27.27
C ILE A 365 -41.82 36.43 28.08
N ALA A 366 -42.90 36.64 28.85
CA ALA A 366 -43.06 37.85 29.66
C ALA A 366 -41.97 37.97 30.75
N ALA A 367 -41.57 36.86 31.38
CA ALA A 367 -40.49 36.85 32.35
C ALA A 367 -39.14 37.22 31.71
N LEU A 368 -38.80 36.60 30.57
CA LEU A 368 -37.58 36.92 29.83
C LEU A 368 -37.57 38.37 29.32
N GLN A 369 -38.71 38.91 28.86
CA GLN A 369 -38.83 40.30 28.44
C GLN A 369 -38.62 41.28 29.60
N ALA A 370 -39.11 40.96 30.81
CA ALA A 370 -38.87 41.76 32.00
C ALA A 370 -37.39 41.77 32.40
N GLU A 371 -36.72 40.61 32.33
CA GLU A 371 -35.28 40.50 32.57
C GLU A 371 -34.46 41.27 31.53
N ILE A 372 -34.81 41.17 30.25
CA ILE A 372 -34.18 41.93 29.16
C ILE A 372 -34.31 43.43 29.43
N GLY A 373 -35.51 43.93 29.74
CA GLY A 373 -35.72 45.36 30.01
C GLY A 373 -34.93 45.87 31.23
N GLY A 374 -34.74 45.01 32.25
CA GLY A 374 -33.89 45.33 33.39
C GLY A 374 -32.41 45.46 33.04
N LEU A 375 -31.90 44.57 32.18
CA LEU A 375 -30.52 44.63 31.69
C LEU A 375 -30.30 45.79 30.71
N GLU A 376 -31.25 46.06 29.81
CA GLU A 376 -31.18 47.16 28.83
C GLU A 376 -31.12 48.54 29.50
N ALA A 377 -31.82 48.70 30.64
CA ALA A 377 -31.79 49.94 31.42
C ALA A 377 -30.41 50.25 32.04
N GLY A 378 -29.56 49.24 32.20
CA GLY A 378 -28.20 49.36 32.74
C GLY A 378 -27.10 49.44 31.68
N LEU A 379 -27.44 49.36 30.39
CA LEU A 379 -26.46 49.47 29.31
C LEU A 379 -26.01 50.91 29.10
N GLU A 380 -24.73 51.07 28.82
CA GLU A 380 -24.18 52.34 28.36
C GLU A 380 -24.71 52.70 26.97
N ALA A 381 -24.96 53.99 26.75
CA ALA A 381 -25.42 54.50 25.48
C ALA A 381 -24.25 54.49 24.47
N VAL A 382 -24.15 53.41 23.68
CA VAL A 382 -23.21 53.29 22.57
C VAL A 382 -23.89 53.68 21.27
N ASP A 383 -23.32 54.66 20.57
CA ASP A 383 -23.86 55.21 19.34
C ASP A 383 -22.81 55.29 18.21
N LEU A 384 -23.27 55.57 17.00
CA LEU A 384 -22.40 55.72 15.83
C LEU A 384 -21.33 56.82 16.01
N PRO A 385 -21.62 58.00 16.60
CA PRO A 385 -20.61 58.98 16.98
C PRO A 385 -19.45 58.43 17.80
N GLN A 386 -19.71 57.59 18.81
CA GLN A 386 -18.64 56.98 19.61
C GLN A 386 -17.78 56.00 18.80
N VAL A 387 -18.39 55.21 17.92
CA VAL A 387 -17.64 54.31 17.00
C VAL A 387 -16.78 55.14 16.03
N ALA A 388 -17.33 56.24 15.52
CA ALA A 388 -16.61 57.17 14.63
C ALA A 388 -15.43 57.86 15.34
N GLN A 389 -15.61 58.28 16.60
CA GLN A 389 -14.52 58.86 17.38
C GLN A 389 -13.38 57.85 17.59
N MET A 390 -13.69 56.58 17.90
CA MET A 390 -12.66 55.55 18.03
C MET A 390 -11.93 55.29 16.71
N ARG A 391 -12.63 55.32 15.58
CA ARG A 391 -12.00 55.24 14.25
C ARG A 391 -11.03 56.39 14.04
N ASP A 392 -11.45 57.61 14.36
CA ASP A 392 -10.65 58.82 14.16
C ASP A 392 -9.42 58.84 15.09
N ASP A 393 -9.55 58.33 16.33
CA ASP A 393 -8.43 58.16 17.26
C ASP A 393 -7.39 57.14 16.72
N GLN A 394 -7.85 56.02 16.15
CA GLN A 394 -6.96 55.02 15.53
C GLN A 394 -6.27 55.59 14.28
N GLN A 395 -6.98 56.40 13.48
CA GLN A 395 -6.42 57.09 12.32
C GLN A 395 -5.35 58.10 12.75
N ALA A 396 -5.63 58.91 13.78
CA ALA A 396 -4.66 59.84 14.35
C ALA A 396 -3.42 59.12 14.90
N ALA A 397 -3.60 57.96 15.54
CA ALA A 397 -2.48 57.13 16.02
C ALA A 397 -1.64 56.56 14.87
N ALA A 398 -2.27 56.15 13.75
CA ALA A 398 -1.57 55.72 12.55
C ALA A 398 -0.73 56.85 11.92
N ASP A 399 -1.30 58.06 11.87
CA ASP A 399 -0.68 59.24 11.26
C ASP A 399 0.44 59.82 12.15
N ALA A 400 0.38 59.60 13.46
CA ALA A 400 1.39 60.04 14.41
C ALA A 400 2.72 59.26 14.33
N ILE A 401 2.77 58.12 13.62
CA ILE A 401 4.00 57.31 13.49
C ILE A 401 4.98 58.00 12.52
N PRO A 402 6.13 58.52 13.01
CA PRO A 402 7.01 59.34 12.18
C PRO A 402 7.94 58.50 11.31
N GLY A 403 8.31 59.08 10.15
CA GLY A 403 9.40 58.56 9.31
C GLY A 403 9.03 57.43 8.36
N LEU A 404 7.75 57.27 8.03
CA LEU A 404 7.26 56.31 7.05
C LEU A 404 6.64 57.03 5.83
N PRO A 405 6.73 56.45 4.61
CA PRO A 405 5.98 56.94 3.45
C PRO A 405 4.46 56.93 3.69
N LEU A 406 3.69 57.58 2.83
CA LEU A 406 2.23 57.52 2.91
C LEU A 406 1.73 56.07 2.82
N PRO A 407 0.65 55.71 3.55
CA PRO A 407 0.03 54.40 3.43
C PRO A 407 -0.33 54.05 1.98
N GLY A 408 -0.09 52.80 1.58
CA GLY A 408 -0.33 52.33 0.21
C GLY A 408 0.91 51.72 -0.44
N ALA A 409 1.01 51.82 -1.76
CA ALA A 409 2.00 51.11 -2.58
C ALA A 409 3.45 51.39 -2.16
N ASP A 410 3.78 52.63 -1.80
CA ASP A 410 5.15 53.03 -1.42
C ASP A 410 5.58 52.40 -0.09
N THR A 411 4.68 52.34 0.89
CA THR A 411 4.93 51.68 2.17
C THR A 411 5.08 50.16 1.98
N GLN A 412 4.24 49.55 1.14
CA GLN A 412 4.33 48.13 0.82
C GLN A 412 5.64 47.79 0.09
N ALA A 413 6.04 48.61 -0.87
CA ALA A 413 7.31 48.46 -1.57
C ALA A 413 8.52 48.59 -0.62
N LEU A 414 8.47 49.56 0.30
CA LEU A 414 9.48 49.71 1.35
C LEU A 414 9.55 48.47 2.25
N SER A 415 8.40 47.98 2.73
CA SER A 415 8.32 46.78 3.57
C SER A 415 8.87 45.54 2.88
N ALA A 416 8.52 45.32 1.61
CA ALA A 416 9.02 44.20 0.81
C ALA A 416 10.54 44.26 0.63
N LYS A 417 11.08 45.44 0.30
CA LYS A 417 12.53 45.65 0.14
C LYS A 417 13.29 45.40 1.44
N LEU A 418 12.80 45.94 2.56
CA LEU A 418 13.38 45.76 3.88
C LEU A 418 13.33 44.29 4.35
N THR A 419 12.21 43.61 4.11
CA THR A 419 12.06 42.18 4.40
C THR A 419 13.03 41.34 3.57
N GLU A 420 13.20 41.64 2.28
CA GLU A 420 14.17 40.97 1.43
C GLU A 420 15.61 41.19 1.93
N GLN A 421 15.97 42.43 2.29
CA GLN A 421 17.27 42.77 2.85
C GLN A 421 17.53 41.98 4.14
N LYS A 422 16.57 41.96 5.07
CA LYS A 422 16.65 41.20 6.32
C LYS A 422 16.83 39.70 6.06
N ASN A 423 16.06 39.13 5.15
CA ASN A 423 16.13 37.70 4.82
C ASN A 423 17.47 37.32 4.17
N ARG A 424 17.99 38.16 3.25
CA ARG A 424 19.31 37.96 2.65
C ARG A 424 20.41 38.00 3.72
N ALA A 425 20.37 38.98 4.61
CA ALA A 425 21.31 39.09 5.73
C ALA A 425 21.22 37.87 6.67
N ALA A 426 20.01 37.47 7.05
CA ALA A 426 19.79 36.30 7.91
C ALA A 426 20.30 34.99 7.28
N ASN A 427 20.03 34.79 5.98
CA ASN A 427 20.55 33.63 5.24
C ASN A 427 22.08 33.63 5.19
N TYR A 428 22.70 34.80 5.00
CA TYR A 428 24.16 34.91 5.04
C TYR A 428 24.71 34.51 6.42
N LEU A 429 24.08 34.93 7.53
CA LEU A 429 24.49 34.53 8.87
C LEU A 429 24.44 33.02 9.09
N ILE A 430 23.41 32.35 8.57
CA ILE A 430 23.28 30.88 8.63
C ILE A 430 24.43 30.21 7.88
N VAL A 431 24.70 30.66 6.64
CA VAL A 431 25.77 30.10 5.79
C VAL A 431 27.15 30.36 6.40
N ALA A 432 27.39 31.57 6.91
CA ALA A 432 28.67 31.95 7.53
C ALA A 432 28.97 31.15 8.80
N ALA A 433 27.95 30.82 9.61
CA ALA A 433 28.12 29.92 10.75
C ALA A 433 28.53 28.50 10.31
N GLY A 434 28.07 28.04 9.14
CA GLY A 434 28.55 26.80 8.52
C GLY A 434 30.02 26.89 8.09
N TYR A 435 30.44 28.01 7.52
CA TYR A 435 31.83 28.26 7.13
C TYR A 435 32.78 28.32 8.33
N GLU A 436 32.34 28.90 9.44
CA GLU A 436 33.11 28.90 10.69
C GLU A 436 33.34 27.48 11.20
N LYS A 437 32.28 26.65 11.22
CA LYS A 437 32.39 25.22 11.60
C LYS A 437 33.32 24.45 10.68
N LEU A 438 33.31 24.75 9.38
CA LEU A 438 34.21 24.13 8.42
C LEU A 438 35.66 24.55 8.63
N ALA A 439 35.91 25.83 8.89
CA ALA A 439 37.25 26.36 9.19
C ALA A 439 37.81 25.73 10.47
N SER A 440 37.00 25.62 11.52
CA SER A 440 37.39 24.96 12.78
C SER A 440 37.57 23.44 12.67
N ALA A 441 37.11 22.82 11.59
CA ALA A 441 37.10 21.36 11.46
C ALA A 441 38.39 20.77 10.91
N TYR A 442 39.25 21.57 10.27
CA TYR A 442 40.45 21.09 9.60
C TYR A 442 41.65 21.94 9.99
N ASP A 443 42.81 21.29 10.07
CA ASP A 443 44.04 21.87 10.60
C ASP A 443 45.08 22.10 9.49
N PHE A 444 44.67 22.32 8.24
CA PHE A 444 45.65 22.57 7.16
C PHE A 444 46.43 23.86 7.42
N GLY A 445 47.74 23.84 7.13
CA GLY A 445 48.58 25.03 7.21
C GLY A 445 48.13 26.10 6.22
N ALA A 446 48.52 27.36 6.46
CA ALA A 446 48.19 28.49 5.58
C ALA A 446 48.70 28.31 4.13
N ASP A 447 49.77 27.53 3.94
CA ASP A 447 50.30 27.15 2.62
C ASP A 447 49.52 25.99 1.96
N GLY A 448 48.59 25.37 2.68
CA GLY A 448 47.80 24.22 2.28
C GLY A 448 48.43 22.88 2.62
N SER A 449 49.55 22.83 3.36
CA SER A 449 50.17 21.58 3.81
C SER A 449 49.42 20.93 4.98
N VAL A 450 49.62 19.63 5.18
CA VAL A 450 49.09 18.91 6.35
C VAL A 450 50.13 18.95 7.49
N PRO A 451 49.78 19.44 8.69
CA PRO A 451 50.71 19.50 9.82
C PRO A 451 51.00 18.11 10.39
N ALA A 452 51.99 18.00 11.28
CA ALA A 452 52.42 16.72 11.87
C ALA A 452 51.30 15.98 12.64
N GLY A 453 50.31 16.71 13.16
CA GLY A 453 49.12 16.15 13.83
C GLY A 453 48.05 15.60 12.86
N GLY A 454 48.24 15.75 11.54
CA GLY A 454 47.27 15.36 10.52
C GLY A 454 46.35 16.51 10.10
N ALA A 455 45.51 16.25 9.09
CA ALA A 455 44.62 17.26 8.52
C ALA A 455 43.39 17.59 9.40
N GLN A 456 43.12 16.76 10.41
CA GLN A 456 42.07 16.95 11.41
C GLN A 456 42.51 16.31 12.73
N THR A 457 42.22 16.96 13.86
CA THR A 457 42.24 16.32 15.18
C THR A 457 41.25 15.16 15.30
N ASP A 458 41.48 14.25 16.25
CA ASP A 458 40.56 13.12 16.51
C ASP A 458 39.15 13.60 16.91
N ALA A 459 39.05 14.71 17.64
CA ALA A 459 37.78 15.32 18.02
C ALA A 459 37.03 15.86 16.80
N ASN A 460 37.71 16.61 15.92
CA ASN A 460 37.11 17.15 14.70
C ASN A 460 36.71 16.04 13.71
N ARG A 461 37.51 14.97 13.64
CA ARG A 461 37.18 13.78 12.84
C ARG A 461 35.91 13.10 13.35
N LYS A 462 35.79 12.88 14.66
CA LYS A 462 34.54 12.35 15.28
C LYS A 462 33.33 13.23 14.96
N ILE A 463 33.49 14.55 14.96
CA ILE A 463 32.42 15.50 14.58
C ILE A 463 32.07 15.38 13.10
N ALA A 464 33.06 15.38 12.20
CA ALA A 464 32.84 15.24 10.75
C ALA A 464 32.12 13.93 10.42
N THR A 465 32.57 12.82 11.01
CA THR A 465 31.95 11.50 10.85
C THR A 465 30.55 11.46 11.46
N GLY A 466 30.37 12.03 12.66
CA GLY A 466 29.07 12.14 13.31
C GLY A 466 28.06 12.91 12.46
N ASN A 467 28.47 14.06 11.90
CA ASN A 467 27.65 14.87 11.01
C ASN A 467 27.34 14.14 9.69
N TYR A 468 28.34 13.47 9.10
CA TYR A 468 28.13 12.70 7.87
C TYR A 468 27.08 11.62 8.07
N VAL A 469 27.17 10.87 9.18
CA VAL A 469 26.26 9.76 9.44
C VAL A 469 24.87 10.23 9.89
N SER A 470 24.76 11.28 10.70
CA SER A 470 23.47 11.81 11.16
C SER A 470 22.65 12.46 10.04
N LYS A 471 23.31 12.91 8.97
CA LYS A 471 22.69 13.51 7.78
C LYS A 471 22.31 12.48 6.71
N GLN A 472 22.63 11.21 6.92
CA GLN A 472 22.09 10.16 6.05
C GLN A 472 20.60 10.05 6.25
N GLU A 473 19.87 9.64 5.20
CA GLU A 473 18.43 9.41 5.28
C GLU A 473 18.06 8.38 6.37
N ARG A 474 19.02 7.51 6.74
CA ARG A 474 18.83 6.43 7.70
C ARG A 474 20.06 6.30 8.59
N LEU A 475 19.83 6.11 9.89
CA LEU A 475 20.90 5.78 10.81
C LEU A 475 21.46 4.39 10.49
N THR A 476 22.75 4.34 10.20
CA THR A 476 23.47 3.10 9.84
C THR A 476 23.99 2.37 11.06
N ARG A 477 24.39 1.11 10.92
CA ARG A 477 25.05 0.39 12.02
C ARG A 477 26.35 1.08 12.47
N ALA A 478 27.11 1.65 11.54
CA ALA A 478 28.27 2.47 11.84
C ALA A 478 27.90 3.74 12.64
N GLY A 479 26.79 4.39 12.28
CA GLY A 479 26.24 5.51 13.04
C GLY A 479 25.77 5.14 14.43
N ALA A 480 25.12 4.00 14.57
CA ALA A 480 24.72 3.45 15.85
C ALA A 480 25.93 3.21 16.76
N LEU A 481 27.03 2.65 16.22
CA LEU A 481 28.28 2.49 16.97
C LEU A 481 28.85 3.83 17.47
N LEU A 482 28.80 4.87 16.64
CA LEU A 482 29.24 6.21 17.05
C LEU A 482 28.33 6.84 18.10
N ASN A 483 27.02 6.60 18.02
CA ASN A 483 26.05 7.05 19.02
C ASN A 483 26.24 6.33 20.36
N ASP A 484 26.49 5.02 20.33
CA ASP A 484 26.83 4.23 21.53
C ASP A 484 28.14 4.71 22.15
N GLN A 485 29.16 4.94 21.35
CA GLN A 485 30.42 5.49 21.83
C GLN A 485 30.22 6.86 22.50
N TYR A 486 29.49 7.77 21.84
CA TYR A 486 29.18 9.08 22.41
C TYR A 486 28.40 8.96 23.72
N PHE A 487 27.37 8.11 23.77
CA PHE A 487 26.60 7.88 24.98
C PHE A 487 27.50 7.40 26.13
N ARG A 488 28.36 6.42 25.88
CA ARG A 488 29.30 5.87 26.89
C ARG A 488 30.34 6.88 27.35
N GLU A 489 30.84 7.74 26.46
CA GLU A 489 31.82 8.79 26.78
C GLU A 489 31.18 9.96 27.57
N THR A 490 29.90 10.26 27.34
CA THR A 490 29.24 11.48 27.85
C THR A 490 28.26 11.25 29.00
N VAL A 491 27.53 10.12 29.06
CA VAL A 491 26.39 9.96 29.99
C VAL A 491 26.75 10.20 31.46
N ASN A 492 27.98 9.87 31.86
CA ASN A 492 28.42 10.02 33.25
C ASN A 492 29.00 11.41 33.57
N SER A 493 29.04 12.35 32.63
CA SER A 493 29.41 13.76 32.90
C SER A 493 28.24 14.63 33.35
N PHE A 494 27.00 14.16 33.19
CA PHE A 494 25.81 14.92 33.57
C PHE A 494 25.55 14.85 35.08
N THR A 495 25.06 15.95 35.65
CA THR A 495 24.78 16.05 37.10
C THR A 495 23.29 16.05 37.44
N SER A 496 22.40 16.21 36.44
CA SER A 496 20.95 16.13 36.61
C SER A 496 20.25 15.52 35.40
N ALA A 497 19.04 15.01 35.61
CA ALA A 497 18.20 14.42 34.56
C ALA A 497 17.85 15.46 33.48
N SER A 498 17.49 16.69 33.87
CA SER A 498 17.15 17.77 32.95
C SER A 498 18.32 18.11 32.03
N GLN A 499 19.53 18.26 32.59
CA GLN A 499 20.75 18.56 31.81
C GLN A 499 21.06 17.44 30.80
N MET A 500 20.90 16.17 31.21
CA MET A 500 21.11 15.03 30.32
C MET A 500 20.10 15.02 29.15
N LEU A 501 18.86 15.42 29.41
CA LEU A 501 17.76 15.41 28.43
C LEU A 501 17.74 16.63 27.50
N GLU A 502 18.57 17.65 27.75
CA GLU A 502 18.84 18.73 26.78
C GLU A 502 19.62 18.21 25.56
N ASP A 503 20.39 17.13 25.74
CA ASP A 503 21.11 16.48 24.64
C ASP A 503 20.16 15.59 23.82
N SER A 504 19.72 16.14 22.68
CA SER A 504 18.84 15.45 21.73
C SER A 504 19.37 14.10 21.23
N ARG A 505 20.70 13.90 21.21
CA ARG A 505 21.33 12.64 20.82
C ARG A 505 21.17 11.61 21.93
N ILE A 506 21.34 12.01 23.19
CA ILE A 506 21.08 11.15 24.36
C ILE A 506 19.58 10.81 24.44
N VAL A 507 18.68 11.78 24.25
CA VAL A 507 17.22 11.52 24.22
C VAL A 507 16.87 10.47 23.17
N SER A 508 17.38 10.62 21.94
CA SER A 508 17.13 9.66 20.85
C SER A 508 17.71 8.29 21.16
N TYR A 509 18.90 8.25 21.77
CA TYR A 509 19.55 7.02 22.22
C TYR A 509 18.72 6.28 23.27
N LEU A 510 18.25 6.99 24.31
CA LEU A 510 17.42 6.40 25.37
C LEU A 510 16.10 5.87 24.82
N LYS A 511 15.46 6.63 23.93
CA LYS A 511 14.24 6.16 23.28
C LYS A 511 14.46 4.83 22.54
N ALA A 512 15.56 4.71 21.81
CA ALA A 512 15.90 3.46 21.13
C ALA A 512 16.25 2.35 22.12
N ALA A 513 17.06 2.65 23.14
CA ALA A 513 17.52 1.67 24.12
C ALA A 513 16.39 0.99 24.90
N PHE A 514 15.30 1.71 25.12
CA PHE A 514 14.14 1.23 25.86
C PHE A 514 12.93 0.96 24.96
N GLY A 515 13.07 0.92 23.62
CA GLY A 515 11.94 0.64 22.71
C GLY A 515 10.80 1.66 22.78
N LEU A 516 11.13 2.92 23.03
CA LEU A 516 10.19 4.05 23.15
C LEU A 516 10.10 4.90 21.86
N SER A 517 10.98 4.66 20.88
CA SER A 517 11.14 5.54 19.71
C SER A 517 9.93 5.64 18.79
N THR A 518 9.06 4.63 18.77
CA THR A 518 7.87 4.59 17.90
C THR A 518 6.65 5.29 18.48
N TYR A 519 6.71 5.72 19.75
CA TYR A 519 5.59 6.35 20.46
C TYR A 519 5.71 7.87 20.47
N GLY A 520 4.97 8.55 19.59
CA GLY A 520 4.97 10.03 19.50
C GLY A 520 4.52 10.75 20.78
N ALA A 521 3.81 10.06 21.69
CA ALA A 521 3.42 10.59 23.00
C ALA A 521 4.61 10.71 23.98
N ILE A 522 5.74 10.06 23.71
CA ILE A 522 6.93 10.11 24.57
C ILE A 522 7.75 11.35 24.20
N VAL A 523 7.46 12.44 24.89
CA VAL A 523 8.22 13.69 24.83
C VAL A 523 9.28 13.75 25.94
N THR A 524 10.19 14.73 25.89
CA THR A 524 11.28 14.88 26.86
C THR A 524 10.78 14.90 28.32
N SER A 525 9.67 15.61 28.59
CA SER A 525 9.07 15.63 29.94
C SER A 525 8.54 14.27 30.41
N THR A 526 8.14 13.38 29.50
CA THR A 526 7.74 12.00 29.86
C THR A 526 8.94 11.20 30.31
N LEU A 527 10.08 11.34 29.63
CA LEU A 527 11.33 10.69 30.00
C LEU A 527 11.86 11.24 31.32
N GLU A 528 11.81 12.56 31.52
CA GLU A 528 12.22 13.22 32.76
C GLU A 528 11.41 12.72 33.95
N ASN A 529 10.07 12.75 33.85
CA ASN A 529 9.20 12.25 34.91
C ASN A 529 9.45 10.77 35.22
N ALA A 530 9.76 9.94 34.20
CA ALA A 530 10.10 8.54 34.42
C ALA A 530 11.46 8.37 35.11
N LEU A 531 12.48 9.15 34.71
CA LEU A 531 13.83 9.11 35.29
C LEU A 531 13.85 9.60 36.75
N THR A 532 12.95 10.51 37.13
CA THR A 532 12.85 11.04 38.50
C THR A 532 11.82 10.33 39.37
N THR A 533 11.10 9.34 38.84
CA THR A 533 10.15 8.55 39.65
C THR A 533 10.77 7.21 40.04
N PRO A 534 10.93 6.91 41.34
CA PRO A 534 11.38 5.60 41.80
C PRO A 534 10.45 4.48 41.32
N ALA A 535 11.02 3.36 40.88
CA ALA A 535 10.26 2.26 40.27
C ALA A 535 10.70 0.87 40.76
N SER A 536 11.17 0.73 42.01
CA SER A 536 11.37 -0.60 42.60
C SER A 536 10.03 -1.35 42.72
N GLU A 537 10.07 -2.67 42.95
CA GLU A 537 8.83 -3.44 43.13
C GLU A 537 7.96 -2.86 44.26
N ALA A 538 8.57 -2.42 45.36
CA ALA A 538 7.87 -1.77 46.47
C ALA A 538 7.29 -0.39 46.09
N ASP A 539 8.01 0.40 45.29
CA ASP A 539 7.52 1.72 44.85
C ASP A 539 6.28 1.60 43.95
N LEU A 540 6.17 0.51 43.19
CA LEU A 540 5.06 0.26 42.28
C LEU A 540 3.83 -0.32 43.00
N GLU A 541 3.93 -0.73 44.26
CA GLU A 541 2.78 -1.09 45.10
C GLU A 541 1.94 0.16 45.44
N ASP A 542 2.58 1.32 45.54
CA ASP A 542 1.92 2.61 45.73
C ASP A 542 1.07 2.99 44.50
N THR A 543 -0.22 3.26 44.72
CA THR A 543 -1.15 3.69 43.66
C THR A 543 -0.91 5.12 43.19
N ASP A 544 -0.26 5.94 44.01
CA ASP A 544 0.08 7.33 43.69
C ASP A 544 1.44 7.48 42.99
N ASN A 545 2.21 6.41 42.85
CA ASN A 545 3.43 6.39 42.04
C ASN A 545 3.15 6.96 40.64
N PHE A 546 3.91 7.97 40.23
CA PHE A 546 3.62 8.73 39.01
C PHE A 546 3.61 7.85 37.75
N ILE A 547 4.56 6.92 37.62
CA ILE A 547 4.65 6.04 36.44
C ILE A 547 3.42 5.12 36.39
N ARG A 548 3.06 4.51 37.53
CA ARG A 548 1.87 3.65 37.64
C ARG A 548 0.58 4.41 37.36
N LYS A 549 0.39 5.55 38.03
CA LYS A 549 -0.83 6.36 37.94
C LYS A 549 -1.12 6.86 36.53
N ASN A 550 -0.10 7.31 35.80
CA ASN A 550 -0.29 7.97 34.50
C ASN A 550 -0.12 7.04 33.29
N TYR A 551 0.62 5.93 33.44
CA TYR A 551 1.00 5.08 32.31
C TYR A 551 0.60 3.61 32.44
N SER A 552 0.00 3.17 33.56
CA SER A 552 -0.54 1.81 33.66
C SER A 552 -1.56 1.53 32.54
N GLY A 553 -1.45 0.34 31.93
CA GLY A 553 -2.27 -0.08 30.78
C GLY A 553 -1.79 0.44 29.41
N ARG A 554 -0.74 1.27 29.35
CA ARG A 554 -0.14 1.70 28.08
C ARG A 554 0.90 0.67 27.58
N PRO A 555 1.08 0.53 26.25
CA PRO A 555 2.00 -0.48 25.68
C PRO A 555 3.47 -0.26 26.08
N TYR A 556 3.85 0.96 26.44
CA TYR A 556 5.21 1.35 26.84
C TYR A 556 5.41 1.46 28.37
N TYR A 557 4.45 1.00 29.17
CA TYR A 557 4.51 1.10 30.64
C TYR A 557 5.77 0.45 31.23
N ASN A 558 6.04 -0.80 30.85
CA ASN A 558 7.20 -1.55 31.33
C ASN A 558 8.53 -0.94 30.84
N ASN A 559 8.52 -0.31 29.67
CA ASN A 559 9.67 0.37 29.10
C ASN A 559 10.07 1.60 29.93
N LEU A 560 9.10 2.37 30.44
CA LEU A 560 9.35 3.52 31.33
C LEU A 560 9.84 3.07 32.72
N ILE A 561 9.35 1.93 33.23
CA ILE A 561 9.88 1.32 34.46
C ILE A 561 11.34 0.89 34.27
N ALA A 562 11.65 0.23 33.15
CA ALA A 562 13.01 -0.18 32.82
C ALA A 562 13.95 1.03 32.69
N LEU A 563 13.47 2.13 32.10
CA LEU A 563 14.19 3.40 32.02
C LEU A 563 14.49 3.95 33.42
N SER A 564 13.49 4.06 34.30
CA SER A 564 13.68 4.52 35.68
C SER A 564 14.74 3.70 36.42
N ARG A 565 14.63 2.36 36.38
CA ARG A 565 15.55 1.43 37.07
C ARG A 565 16.99 1.47 36.54
N ALA A 566 17.19 1.95 35.31
CA ALA A 566 18.49 2.02 34.69
C ALA A 566 19.34 3.19 35.19
N PHE A 567 18.72 4.23 35.78
CA PHE A 567 19.38 5.46 36.19
C PHE A 567 19.28 5.70 37.70
N ASN A 568 20.19 6.52 38.22
CA ASN A 568 20.35 6.77 39.66
C ASN A 568 19.85 8.17 40.10
N PHE A 569 18.91 8.79 39.38
CA PHE A 569 18.41 10.13 39.73
C PHE A 569 17.44 10.10 40.93
N ASN A 570 17.48 11.16 41.72
CA ASN A 570 16.53 11.44 42.79
C ASN A 570 15.21 12.00 42.23
N SER A 571 14.20 12.14 43.10
CA SER A 571 12.89 12.71 42.73
C SER A 571 12.93 14.18 42.30
N ASP A 572 13.96 14.92 42.70
CA ASP A 572 14.21 16.30 42.25
C ASP A 572 15.06 16.36 40.97
N GLY A 573 15.43 15.22 40.39
CA GLY A 573 16.25 15.12 39.17
C GLY A 573 17.76 15.23 39.40
N THR A 574 18.22 15.39 40.63
CA THR A 574 19.66 15.42 40.97
C THR A 574 20.24 14.03 41.20
N LEU A 575 21.57 13.92 41.34
CA LEU A 575 22.24 12.67 41.68
C LEU A 575 22.55 12.55 43.18
N PRO A 576 22.44 11.33 43.77
CA PRO A 576 23.01 11.03 45.07
C PRO A 576 24.52 11.26 45.12
N ALA A 577 25.04 11.64 46.29
CA ALA A 577 26.46 11.92 46.47
C ALA A 577 27.35 10.71 46.06
N GLY A 578 28.34 10.96 45.20
CA GLY A 578 29.29 9.95 44.74
C GLY A 578 28.72 8.93 43.75
N LYS A 579 27.51 9.13 43.22
CA LYS A 579 26.91 8.30 42.18
C LYS A 579 27.02 8.95 40.81
N TYR A 580 27.08 8.10 39.78
CA TYR A 580 26.94 8.49 38.38
C TYR A 580 25.50 8.27 37.91
N PRO A 581 25.04 8.97 36.85
CA PRO A 581 23.75 8.72 36.21
C PRO A 581 23.47 7.25 35.92
N VAL A 582 24.46 6.51 35.41
CA VAL A 582 24.36 5.08 35.08
C VAL A 582 25.51 4.31 35.72
N ASP A 583 25.20 3.19 36.38
CA ASP A 583 26.22 2.29 36.92
C ASP A 583 26.97 1.55 35.81
N ALA A 584 28.26 1.27 36.03
CA ALA A 584 29.13 0.71 34.99
C ALA A 584 28.68 -0.65 34.45
N ASP A 585 28.03 -1.48 35.27
CA ASP A 585 27.48 -2.79 34.91
C ASP A 585 26.21 -2.69 34.04
N LYS A 586 25.47 -1.58 34.12
CA LYS A 586 24.26 -1.34 33.33
C LYS A 586 24.56 -0.81 31.92
N LEU A 587 25.72 -0.18 31.71
CA LEU A 587 26.09 0.41 30.41
C LEU A 587 26.02 -0.59 29.25
N LEU A 588 26.45 -1.84 29.44
CA LEU A 588 26.37 -2.87 28.40
C LEU A 588 24.92 -3.23 28.04
N SER A 589 24.04 -3.30 29.04
CA SER A 589 22.62 -3.58 28.83
C SER A 589 21.93 -2.45 28.05
N LEU A 590 22.27 -1.18 28.34
CA LEU A 590 21.76 -0.04 27.58
C LEU A 590 22.22 -0.08 26.13
N SER A 591 23.49 -0.41 25.86
CA SER A 591 23.98 -0.57 24.49
C SER A 591 23.29 -1.70 23.74
N ASN A 592 23.07 -2.84 24.38
CA ASN A 592 22.35 -3.95 23.75
C ASN A 592 20.91 -3.55 23.42
N GLY A 593 20.22 -2.87 24.35
CA GLY A 593 18.90 -2.30 24.10
C GLY A 593 18.94 -1.32 22.93
N TYR A 594 19.94 -0.44 22.87
CA TYR A 594 20.07 0.53 21.80
C TYR A 594 20.28 -0.13 20.44
N PHE A 595 21.19 -1.10 20.33
CA PHE A 595 21.41 -1.84 19.08
C PHE A 595 20.23 -2.69 18.66
N SER A 596 19.31 -3.01 19.58
CA SER A 596 18.04 -3.65 19.23
C SER A 596 16.98 -2.69 18.70
N GLY A 597 17.04 -1.40 19.07
CA GLY A 597 15.98 -0.42 18.76
C GLY A 597 16.39 0.81 17.94
N TYR A 598 17.66 0.95 17.55
CA TYR A 598 18.18 2.16 16.87
C TYR A 598 17.54 2.41 15.49
N ASN A 599 17.05 1.36 14.84
CA ASN A 599 16.42 1.40 13.53
C ASN A 599 14.90 1.20 13.56
N ASP A 600 14.27 0.98 14.72
CA ASP A 600 12.82 0.73 14.88
C ASP A 600 11.96 1.79 14.18
N VAL A 601 12.29 3.06 14.33
CA VAL A 601 11.53 4.17 13.72
C VAL A 601 11.59 4.10 12.21
N VAL A 602 12.75 3.71 11.69
CA VAL A 602 13.02 3.64 10.26
C VAL A 602 12.39 2.39 9.65
N GLU A 603 12.48 1.24 10.34
CA GLU A 603 11.76 0.02 9.96
C GLU A 603 10.24 0.24 9.95
N ALA A 604 9.69 0.89 10.97
CA ALA A 604 8.29 1.26 11.00
C ALA A 604 7.92 2.26 9.87
N ALA A 605 8.85 3.13 9.46
CA ALA A 605 8.63 4.01 8.31
C ALA A 605 8.63 3.24 6.98
N ASP A 606 9.49 2.23 6.83
CA ASP A 606 9.50 1.35 5.65
C ASP A 606 8.25 0.50 5.56
N GLU A 607 7.82 -0.10 6.67
CA GLU A 607 6.58 -0.85 6.73
C GLU A 607 5.40 0.02 6.35
N ARG A 608 5.37 1.28 6.81
CA ARG A 608 4.36 2.26 6.38
C ARG A 608 4.48 2.58 4.89
N ALA A 609 5.69 2.72 4.34
CA ALA A 609 5.91 2.97 2.92
C ALA A 609 5.44 1.78 2.06
N ILE A 610 5.78 0.54 2.45
CA ILE A 610 5.34 -0.70 1.82
C ILE A 610 3.83 -0.84 1.93
N THR A 611 3.24 -0.55 3.09
CA THR A 611 1.79 -0.55 3.29
C THR A 611 1.11 0.51 2.42
N GLY A 612 1.71 1.70 2.33
CA GLY A 612 1.27 2.79 1.46
C GLY A 612 1.30 2.40 -0.01
N LEU A 613 2.39 1.76 -0.47
CA LEU A 613 2.54 1.19 -1.79
C LEU A 613 1.44 0.14 -2.05
N LYS A 614 1.30 -0.86 -1.17
CA LYS A 614 0.29 -1.93 -1.31
C LYS A 614 -1.13 -1.36 -1.33
N LYS A 615 -1.42 -0.35 -0.50
CA LYS A 615 -2.71 0.34 -0.48
C LYS A 615 -2.95 1.14 -1.76
N ALA A 616 -1.94 1.87 -2.24
CA ALA A 616 -2.01 2.60 -3.51
C ALA A 616 -2.26 1.62 -4.67
N LEU A 617 -1.52 0.51 -4.70
CA LEU A 617 -1.69 -0.57 -5.68
C LEU A 617 -3.08 -1.21 -5.62
N GLY A 618 -3.55 -1.54 -4.41
CA GLY A 618 -4.88 -2.11 -4.17
C GLY A 618 -6.02 -1.17 -4.57
N ALA A 619 -5.85 0.15 -4.37
CA ALA A 619 -6.82 1.15 -4.83
C ALA A 619 -6.98 1.16 -6.36
N PHE A 620 -5.96 0.75 -7.14
CA PHE A 620 -6.06 0.65 -8.60
C PHE A 620 -6.93 -0.50 -9.12
N ASN A 621 -7.18 -1.51 -8.28
CA ASN A 621 -8.14 -2.57 -8.57
C ASN A 621 -9.61 -2.14 -8.36
N THR A 622 -9.85 -0.86 -8.05
CA THR A 622 -11.20 -0.28 -7.89
C THR A 622 -11.52 0.75 -8.98
N THR A 623 -12.81 0.99 -9.22
CA THR A 623 -13.31 1.86 -10.30
C THR A 623 -12.94 3.34 -10.13
N ALA A 624 -12.58 3.80 -8.92
CA ALA A 624 -12.50 5.22 -8.56
C ALA A 624 -11.10 5.87 -8.63
N GLY A 625 -10.00 5.12 -8.85
CA GLY A 625 -8.64 5.65 -8.71
C GLY A 625 -7.59 5.13 -9.71
N LYS A 626 -7.99 4.64 -10.89
CA LYS A 626 -7.15 3.82 -11.79
C LYS A 626 -5.88 4.52 -12.31
N ILE A 627 -4.70 3.92 -12.11
CA ILE A 627 -3.57 4.09 -13.03
C ILE A 627 -3.92 3.39 -14.34
N ALA A 628 -4.43 4.16 -15.31
CA ALA A 628 -4.80 3.63 -16.63
C ALA A 628 -3.68 3.80 -17.66
N ASN A 629 -2.72 4.68 -17.36
CA ASN A 629 -1.65 5.07 -18.26
C ASN A 629 -0.41 5.53 -17.46
N VAL A 630 0.69 5.73 -18.16
CA VAL A 630 1.96 6.16 -17.56
C VAL A 630 1.88 7.52 -16.86
N ASP A 631 1.01 8.43 -17.30
CA ASP A 631 0.85 9.75 -16.68
C ASP A 631 0.27 9.63 -15.27
N HIS A 632 -0.70 8.73 -15.09
CA HIS A 632 -1.27 8.46 -13.77
C HIS A 632 -0.23 7.86 -12.82
N LEU A 633 0.63 6.96 -13.30
CA LEU A 633 1.70 6.37 -12.48
C LEU A 633 2.68 7.45 -12.00
N VAL A 634 3.26 8.24 -12.91
CA VAL A 634 4.31 9.22 -12.55
C VAL A 634 3.78 10.42 -11.73
N ASN A 635 2.46 10.56 -11.65
CA ASN A 635 1.80 11.55 -10.81
C ASN A 635 1.34 10.96 -9.46
N ASN A 636 1.43 9.65 -9.27
CA ASN A 636 1.21 9.00 -7.98
C ASN A 636 2.55 8.93 -7.21
N ALA A 637 2.75 9.88 -6.29
CA ALA A 637 3.99 9.96 -5.51
C ALA A 637 4.31 8.66 -4.75
N ALA A 638 3.31 8.05 -4.09
CA ALA A 638 3.51 6.84 -3.29
C ALA A 638 4.07 5.65 -4.09
N VAL A 639 3.65 5.50 -5.36
CA VAL A 639 4.15 4.40 -6.21
C VAL A 639 5.41 4.82 -6.96
N TYR A 640 5.41 6.01 -7.56
CA TYR A 640 6.50 6.47 -8.41
C TYR A 640 7.78 6.72 -7.62
N GLU A 641 7.70 7.44 -6.51
CA GLU A 641 8.88 7.77 -5.70
C GLU A 641 9.44 6.51 -5.02
N PHE A 642 8.57 5.62 -4.54
CA PHE A 642 8.98 4.33 -4.00
C PHE A 642 9.72 3.49 -5.05
N ALA A 643 9.17 3.38 -6.27
CA ALA A 643 9.79 2.63 -7.35
C ALA A 643 11.12 3.24 -7.82
N MET A 644 11.19 4.57 -7.92
CA MET A 644 12.43 5.29 -8.24
C MET A 644 13.50 5.01 -7.19
N LYS A 645 13.15 5.13 -5.91
CA LYS A 645 14.05 4.84 -4.79
C LYS A 645 14.52 3.38 -4.80
N ALA A 646 13.63 2.43 -5.05
CA ALA A 646 13.96 1.01 -5.09
C ALA A 646 15.02 0.67 -6.15
N VAL A 647 14.88 1.21 -7.37
CA VAL A 647 15.91 1.03 -8.42
C VAL A 647 17.13 1.96 -8.22
N GLY A 648 17.04 2.91 -7.29
CA GLY A 648 18.04 3.94 -6.99
C GLY A 648 18.21 4.98 -8.09
N LEU A 649 17.10 5.49 -8.58
CA LEU A 649 17.03 6.72 -9.36
C LEU A 649 16.50 7.84 -8.46
N ASP A 650 17.10 9.02 -8.53
CA ASP A 650 16.62 10.20 -7.79
C ASP A 650 15.56 10.95 -8.62
N VAL A 651 14.44 11.27 -7.98
CA VAL A 651 13.32 12.00 -8.58
C VAL A 651 13.65 13.45 -8.95
N ASN A 652 14.67 14.03 -8.30
CA ASN A 652 15.15 15.38 -8.56
C ASN A 652 16.22 15.43 -9.67
N GLU A 653 16.88 14.31 -9.93
CA GLU A 653 17.89 14.20 -10.99
C GLU A 653 17.28 13.73 -12.32
N VAL A 654 16.28 12.85 -12.26
CA VAL A 654 15.68 12.22 -13.44
C VAL A 654 14.34 12.85 -13.78
N SER A 655 14.25 13.47 -14.96
CA SER A 655 12.99 14.07 -15.40
C SER A 655 11.87 13.04 -15.61
N LYS A 656 10.63 13.40 -15.23
CA LYS A 656 9.43 12.58 -15.48
C LYS A 656 9.24 12.25 -16.96
N ARG A 657 9.71 13.10 -17.89
CA ARG A 657 9.64 12.86 -19.33
C ARG A 657 10.46 11.63 -19.75
N ILE A 658 11.68 11.48 -19.20
CA ILE A 658 12.52 10.31 -19.46
C ILE A 658 11.82 9.06 -18.94
N MET A 659 11.29 9.10 -17.71
CA MET A 659 10.62 7.94 -17.12
C MET A 659 9.36 7.51 -17.85
N LYS A 660 8.57 8.46 -18.39
CA LYS A 660 7.44 8.14 -19.27
C LYS A 660 7.89 7.39 -20.54
N ASN A 661 9.02 7.75 -21.14
CA ASN A 661 9.55 7.05 -22.31
C ASN A 661 10.14 5.68 -21.98
N VAL A 662 10.75 5.55 -20.79
CA VAL A 662 11.19 4.26 -20.24
C VAL A 662 10.00 3.31 -20.09
N LEU A 663 8.91 3.76 -19.48
CA LEU A 663 7.68 2.96 -19.30
C LEU A 663 6.98 2.60 -20.63
N LYS A 664 7.13 3.41 -21.68
CA LYS A 664 6.61 3.14 -23.03
C LYS A 664 7.52 2.23 -23.87
N SER A 665 8.69 1.84 -23.37
CA SER A 665 9.63 1.03 -24.14
C SER A 665 9.12 -0.41 -24.32
N ASP A 666 9.25 -0.95 -25.54
CA ASP A 666 9.02 -2.38 -25.77
C ASP A 666 10.27 -3.17 -25.39
N LEU A 667 10.18 -3.92 -24.30
CA LEU A 667 11.30 -4.72 -23.81
C LEU A 667 11.69 -5.89 -24.74
N GLN A 668 10.85 -6.28 -25.71
CA GLN A 668 11.22 -7.28 -26.74
C GLN A 668 11.95 -6.66 -27.94
N ASP A 669 11.99 -5.32 -28.06
CA ASP A 669 12.73 -4.62 -29.11
C ASP A 669 14.04 -4.06 -28.53
N PRO A 670 15.21 -4.63 -28.87
CA PRO A 670 16.51 -4.13 -28.43
C PRO A 670 16.80 -2.67 -28.84
N LYS A 671 16.03 -2.10 -29.77
CA LYS A 671 16.16 -0.69 -30.21
C LYS A 671 15.28 0.27 -29.42
N SER A 672 14.47 -0.21 -28.47
CA SER A 672 13.62 0.64 -27.63
C SER A 672 14.42 1.65 -26.80
N PHE A 673 13.77 2.76 -26.44
CA PHE A 673 14.38 3.89 -25.73
C PHE A 673 15.14 3.47 -24.46
N VAL A 674 14.59 2.56 -23.66
CA VAL A 674 15.25 2.08 -22.42
C VAL A 674 16.67 1.53 -22.66
N TYR A 675 16.91 0.84 -23.78
CA TYR A 675 18.23 0.27 -24.10
C TYR A 675 19.22 1.32 -24.59
N THR A 676 18.74 2.49 -25.04
CA THR A 676 19.60 3.60 -25.49
C THR A 676 20.28 4.32 -24.32
N LEU A 677 19.71 4.23 -23.11
CA LEU A 677 20.22 4.86 -21.89
C LEU A 677 21.47 4.15 -21.33
N LYS A 678 21.68 2.88 -21.68
CA LYS A 678 22.81 2.04 -21.21
C LYS A 678 22.95 1.99 -19.68
N ASP A 679 21.85 2.12 -18.96
CA ASP A 679 21.79 2.05 -17.51
C ASP A 679 20.66 1.08 -17.11
N ASP A 680 21.06 -0.02 -16.47
CA ASP A 680 20.19 -1.13 -16.11
C ASP A 680 19.09 -0.74 -15.12
N ARG A 681 19.24 0.36 -14.37
CA ARG A 681 18.22 0.84 -13.44
C ARG A 681 16.93 1.24 -14.15
N TYR A 682 17.04 1.84 -15.34
CA TYR A 682 15.86 2.17 -16.15
C TYR A 682 15.18 0.92 -16.71
N LEU A 683 15.97 -0.11 -17.06
CA LEU A 683 15.44 -1.39 -17.51
C LEU A 683 14.71 -2.12 -16.36
N GLN A 684 15.29 -2.13 -15.16
CA GLN A 684 14.63 -2.65 -13.95
C GLN A 684 13.32 -1.90 -13.70
N PHE A 685 13.34 -0.57 -13.71
CA PHE A 685 12.13 0.24 -13.51
C PHE A 685 11.04 -0.09 -14.55
N ALA A 686 11.40 -0.23 -15.83
CA ALA A 686 10.42 -0.57 -16.87
C ALA A 686 9.82 -1.97 -16.68
N LYS A 687 10.59 -2.95 -16.19
CA LYS A 687 10.13 -4.32 -15.94
C LYS A 687 9.12 -4.43 -14.82
N LEU A 688 9.17 -3.51 -13.85
CA LEU A 688 8.26 -3.50 -12.70
C LEU A 688 6.82 -3.18 -13.08
N PHE A 689 6.56 -2.62 -14.26
CA PHE A 689 5.23 -2.14 -14.65
C PHE A 689 4.72 -2.65 -16.00
N ASN A 690 3.40 -2.77 -16.12
CA ASN A 690 2.74 -3.33 -17.29
C ASN A 690 2.11 -2.27 -18.22
N PHE A 691 2.95 -1.53 -18.95
CA PHE A 691 2.50 -0.57 -19.97
C PHE A 691 2.85 -0.99 -21.40
N ASP A 692 2.00 -0.63 -22.35
CA ASP A 692 2.28 -0.78 -23.78
C ASP A 692 3.07 0.41 -24.35
N LYS A 693 3.42 0.32 -25.63
CA LYS A 693 4.18 1.36 -26.35
C LYS A 693 3.47 2.72 -26.41
N ASP A 694 2.15 2.73 -26.25
CA ASP A 694 1.32 3.93 -26.26
C ASP A 694 1.18 4.51 -24.84
N GLY A 695 1.73 3.82 -23.84
CA GLY A 695 1.70 4.20 -22.43
C GLY A 695 0.38 3.86 -21.75
N LYS A 696 -0.43 2.98 -22.34
CA LYS A 696 -1.67 2.48 -21.75
C LYS A 696 -1.39 1.21 -20.98
N LEU A 697 -2.21 0.96 -19.97
CA LEU A 697 -2.12 -0.26 -19.19
C LEU A 697 -2.39 -1.48 -20.08
N THR A 698 -1.58 -2.51 -19.89
CA THR A 698 -1.64 -3.76 -20.65
C THR A 698 -1.45 -4.96 -19.73
N TRP A 699 -1.70 -6.14 -20.27
CA TRP A 699 -1.44 -7.41 -19.58
C TRP A 699 0.04 -7.63 -19.32
N ALA A 700 0.34 -8.21 -18.17
CA ALA A 700 1.66 -8.65 -17.79
C ALA A 700 2.17 -9.73 -18.75
N ARG A 701 3.50 -9.75 -18.94
CA ARG A 701 4.18 -10.81 -19.70
C ARG A 701 4.46 -11.96 -18.74
N MET A 702 3.59 -12.96 -18.75
CA MET A 702 3.73 -14.13 -17.87
C MET A 702 3.65 -15.42 -18.68
N ALA A 703 4.44 -16.42 -18.26
CA ALA A 703 4.44 -17.73 -18.89
C ALA A 703 3.09 -18.44 -18.76
N GLN A 704 2.32 -18.15 -17.71
CA GLN A 704 0.92 -18.51 -17.53
C GLN A 704 0.16 -17.35 -16.86
N SER A 705 -1.17 -17.29 -16.98
CA SER A 705 -1.95 -16.34 -16.18
C SER A 705 -1.92 -16.72 -14.69
N GLU A 706 -2.00 -15.74 -13.78
CA GLU A 706 -2.02 -15.97 -12.33
C GLU A 706 -3.10 -16.98 -11.92
N GLU A 707 -4.28 -16.89 -12.53
CA GLU A 707 -5.39 -17.82 -12.30
C GLU A 707 -5.04 -19.25 -12.75
N ARG A 708 -4.44 -19.42 -13.94
CA ARG A 708 -4.04 -20.75 -14.43
C ARG A 708 -2.95 -21.36 -13.55
N MET A 709 -2.04 -20.53 -13.03
CA MET A 709 -1.03 -20.95 -12.07
C MET A 709 -1.66 -21.47 -10.78
N LYS A 710 -2.58 -20.69 -10.18
CA LYS A 710 -3.30 -21.06 -8.94
C LYS A 710 -4.13 -22.34 -9.12
N ASN A 711 -4.81 -22.49 -10.26
CA ASN A 711 -5.59 -23.70 -10.56
C ASN A 711 -4.69 -24.93 -10.74
N THR A 712 -3.57 -24.80 -11.48
CA THR A 712 -2.61 -25.91 -11.65
C THR A 712 -2.01 -26.34 -10.31
N ALA A 713 -1.66 -25.38 -9.44
CA ALA A 713 -1.20 -25.62 -8.08
C ALA A 713 -2.25 -26.35 -7.22
N LYS A 714 -3.52 -25.97 -7.33
CA LYS A 714 -4.63 -26.63 -6.63
C LYS A 714 -4.82 -28.07 -7.10
N ASP A 715 -4.84 -28.31 -8.41
CA ASP A 715 -4.97 -29.65 -9.00
C ASP A 715 -3.81 -30.55 -8.60
N TYR A 716 -2.59 -29.99 -8.57
CA TYR A 716 -1.41 -30.69 -8.07
C TYR A 716 -1.59 -31.16 -6.61
N ILE A 717 -2.05 -30.27 -5.71
CA ILE A 717 -2.31 -30.61 -4.31
C ILE A 717 -3.39 -31.69 -4.20
N ILE A 718 -4.48 -31.59 -4.97
CA ILE A 718 -5.54 -32.61 -5.02
C ILE A 718 -4.95 -33.95 -5.44
N GLN A 719 -4.20 -34.01 -6.54
CA GLN A 719 -3.62 -35.26 -7.05
C GLN A 719 -2.60 -35.90 -6.07
N LYS A 720 -1.84 -35.08 -5.34
CA LYS A 720 -0.91 -35.55 -4.30
C LYS A 720 -1.62 -36.07 -3.05
N THR A 721 -2.76 -35.50 -2.69
CA THR A 721 -3.45 -35.80 -1.43
C THR A 721 -4.63 -36.75 -1.58
N ARG A 722 -5.11 -36.99 -2.81
CA ARG A 722 -6.25 -37.89 -3.05
C ARG A 722 -5.98 -39.30 -2.51
N PHE A 723 -6.99 -39.84 -1.84
CA PHE A 723 -7.00 -41.14 -1.13
C PHE A 723 -6.11 -41.25 0.12
N LEU A 724 -5.47 -40.17 0.57
CA LEU A 724 -4.75 -40.16 1.84
C LEU A 724 -5.69 -39.74 2.98
N SER A 725 -5.43 -40.21 4.20
CA SER A 725 -6.14 -39.81 5.40
C SER A 725 -5.19 -39.54 6.58
N GLY A 726 -5.69 -38.94 7.66
CA GLY A 726 -4.93 -38.70 8.89
C GLY A 726 -3.60 -37.95 8.69
N THR A 727 -2.56 -38.39 9.40
CA THR A 727 -1.22 -37.77 9.40
C THR A 727 -0.53 -37.81 8.04
N GLU A 728 -0.75 -38.88 7.26
CA GLU A 728 -0.17 -39.03 5.92
C GLU A 728 -0.71 -37.94 4.98
N LYS A 729 -2.03 -37.71 4.99
CA LYS A 729 -2.66 -36.63 4.21
C LYS A 729 -2.10 -35.27 4.60
N LYS A 730 -1.97 -35.00 5.91
CA LYS A 730 -1.45 -33.72 6.41
C LYS A 730 -0.01 -33.49 5.94
N THR A 731 0.84 -34.51 6.03
CA THR A 731 2.25 -34.43 5.61
C THR A 731 2.38 -34.25 4.09
N ALA A 732 1.64 -35.04 3.31
CA ALA A 732 1.64 -34.94 1.85
C ALA A 732 1.07 -33.60 1.36
N LYS A 733 0.04 -33.06 2.03
CA LYS A 733 -0.52 -31.75 1.73
C LYS A 733 0.49 -30.65 1.96
N ALA A 734 1.17 -30.63 3.12
CA ALA A 734 2.20 -29.64 3.41
C ALA A 734 3.37 -29.69 2.42
N ALA A 735 3.80 -30.90 2.01
CA ALA A 735 4.83 -31.05 0.97
C ALA A 735 4.33 -30.56 -0.41
N ALA A 736 3.07 -30.83 -0.74
CA ALA A 736 2.48 -30.39 -2.00
C ALA A 736 2.26 -28.87 -2.04
N GLU A 737 1.86 -28.25 -0.93
CA GLU A 737 1.73 -26.80 -0.77
C GLU A 737 3.08 -26.11 -1.02
N LYS A 738 4.19 -26.64 -0.49
CA LYS A 738 5.54 -26.12 -0.78
C LYS A 738 5.93 -26.18 -2.25
N GLU A 739 5.64 -27.28 -2.94
CA GLU A 739 5.92 -27.38 -4.38
C GLU A 739 4.98 -26.48 -5.21
N ALA A 740 3.73 -26.32 -4.77
CA ALA A 740 2.77 -25.41 -5.39
C ALA A 740 3.20 -23.94 -5.23
N GLU A 741 3.70 -23.55 -4.05
CA GLU A 741 4.29 -22.23 -3.81
C GLU A 741 5.52 -21.99 -4.68
N HIS A 742 6.43 -22.98 -4.76
CA HIS A 742 7.58 -22.92 -5.68
C HIS A 742 7.15 -22.76 -7.14
N TYR A 743 6.10 -23.48 -7.56
CA TYR A 743 5.52 -23.35 -8.89
C TYR A 743 5.02 -21.92 -9.14
N THR A 744 4.22 -21.36 -8.25
CA THR A 744 3.65 -20.02 -8.44
C THR A 744 4.70 -18.91 -8.39
N ASP A 745 5.65 -18.97 -7.45
CA ASP A 745 6.75 -17.98 -7.33
C ASP A 745 7.66 -18.01 -8.55
N LYS A 746 8.21 -19.18 -8.89
CA LYS A 746 9.19 -19.27 -9.97
C LYS A 746 8.57 -19.01 -11.33
N LEU A 747 7.35 -19.48 -11.58
CA LEU A 747 6.73 -19.29 -12.89
C LEU A 747 6.41 -17.82 -13.19
N GLY A 748 6.15 -17.00 -12.16
CA GLY A 748 6.02 -15.54 -12.30
C GLY A 748 7.29 -14.84 -12.79
N LYS A 749 8.47 -15.45 -12.55
CA LYS A 749 9.81 -14.95 -12.94
C LYS A 749 10.25 -15.41 -14.33
N ILE A 750 9.61 -16.44 -14.88
CA ILE A 750 10.01 -17.04 -16.16
C ILE A 750 9.73 -16.07 -17.32
N SER A 751 10.79 -15.73 -18.05
CA SER A 751 10.74 -14.91 -19.26
C SER A 751 10.97 -15.72 -20.54
N THR A 752 11.56 -16.92 -20.43
CA THR A 752 11.85 -17.78 -21.58
C THR A 752 11.49 -19.25 -21.36
N ARG A 753 11.15 -19.95 -22.44
CA ARG A 753 10.94 -21.41 -22.44
C ARG A 753 12.18 -22.15 -21.94
N LYS A 754 13.38 -21.63 -22.21
CA LYS A 754 14.63 -22.23 -21.74
C LYS A 754 14.73 -22.22 -20.22
N GLU A 755 14.34 -21.12 -19.56
CA GLU A 755 14.29 -21.05 -18.10
C GLU A 755 13.27 -22.04 -17.53
N LEU A 756 12.08 -22.15 -18.14
CA LEU A 756 11.07 -23.13 -17.73
C LEU A 756 11.62 -24.56 -17.80
N LEU A 757 12.26 -24.92 -18.91
CA LEU A 757 12.81 -26.26 -19.12
C LEU A 757 14.06 -26.56 -18.26
N ALA A 758 14.70 -25.53 -17.69
CA ALA A 758 15.82 -25.70 -16.77
C ALA A 758 15.36 -26.15 -15.36
N ASP A 759 14.15 -25.78 -14.93
CA ASP A 759 13.58 -26.23 -13.66
C ASP A 759 12.54 -27.33 -13.87
N ARG A 760 12.98 -28.58 -13.72
CA ARG A 760 12.13 -29.75 -13.88
C ARG A 760 10.95 -29.79 -12.89
N ARG A 761 11.08 -29.17 -11.72
CA ARG A 761 10.01 -29.18 -10.70
C ARG A 761 8.77 -28.47 -11.20
N LEU A 762 8.93 -27.41 -12.00
CA LEU A 762 7.81 -26.68 -12.59
C LEU A 762 6.99 -27.57 -13.53
N ILE A 763 7.68 -28.33 -14.37
CA ILE A 763 7.03 -29.26 -15.30
C ILE A 763 6.37 -30.41 -14.55
N ASP A 764 7.01 -30.95 -13.52
CA ASP A 764 6.46 -32.05 -12.73
C ASP A 764 5.15 -31.68 -12.03
N VAL A 765 5.02 -30.44 -11.55
CA VAL A 765 3.76 -29.92 -11.00
C VAL A 765 2.66 -29.95 -12.07
N ALA A 766 2.93 -29.45 -13.28
CA ALA A 766 1.97 -29.47 -14.38
C ALA A 766 1.60 -30.89 -14.84
N LEU A 767 2.57 -31.81 -14.88
CA LEU A 767 2.34 -33.22 -15.23
C LEU A 767 1.44 -33.90 -14.19
N VAL A 768 1.76 -33.76 -12.90
CA VAL A 768 0.99 -34.37 -11.81
C VAL A 768 -0.41 -33.79 -11.74
N ALA A 769 -0.57 -32.47 -11.92
CA ALA A 769 -1.88 -31.82 -11.99
C ALA A 769 -2.77 -32.45 -13.08
N ARG A 770 -2.17 -32.91 -14.19
CA ARG A 770 -2.85 -33.61 -15.29
C ARG A 770 -2.90 -35.13 -15.15
N GLY A 771 -2.52 -35.67 -14.00
CA GLY A 771 -2.52 -37.11 -13.72
C GLY A 771 -1.48 -37.89 -14.53
N ILE A 772 -0.38 -37.25 -14.93
CA ILE A 772 0.76 -37.89 -15.59
C ILE A 772 1.84 -38.15 -14.54
N ASP A 773 2.33 -39.39 -14.46
CA ASP A 773 3.44 -39.74 -13.58
C ASP A 773 4.76 -39.18 -14.15
N PRO A 774 5.40 -38.21 -13.47
CA PRO A 774 6.61 -37.58 -14.00
C PRO A 774 7.77 -38.54 -14.19
N LYS A 775 7.82 -39.64 -13.43
CA LYS A 775 8.88 -40.66 -13.53
C LYS A 775 8.90 -41.38 -14.88
N LYS A 776 7.78 -41.36 -15.60
CA LYS A 776 7.66 -41.97 -16.93
C LYS A 776 8.06 -41.01 -18.07
N VAL A 777 8.43 -39.77 -17.76
CA VAL A 777 8.62 -38.71 -18.76
C VAL A 777 10.02 -38.11 -18.64
N THR A 778 10.84 -38.25 -19.67
CA THR A 778 12.22 -37.73 -19.67
C THR A 778 12.28 -36.23 -19.97
N ASN A 779 13.38 -35.57 -19.63
CA ASN A 779 13.61 -34.14 -19.94
C ASN A 779 13.62 -33.89 -21.45
N ASP A 780 14.24 -34.78 -22.21
CA ASP A 780 14.32 -34.71 -23.68
C ASP A 780 12.95 -34.78 -24.34
N TYR A 781 12.07 -35.63 -23.80
CA TYR A 781 10.70 -35.75 -24.30
C TYR A 781 9.92 -34.45 -24.05
N ILE A 782 9.95 -33.91 -22.82
CA ILE A 782 9.32 -32.62 -22.50
C ILE A 782 9.85 -31.50 -23.37
N ARG A 783 11.17 -31.42 -23.56
CA ARG A 783 11.77 -30.40 -24.42
C ARG A 783 11.21 -30.46 -25.85
N LYS A 784 11.12 -31.65 -26.46
CA LYS A 784 10.50 -31.82 -27.79
C LYS A 784 9.03 -31.39 -27.81
N ILE A 785 8.28 -31.67 -26.75
CA ILE A 785 6.88 -31.24 -26.61
C ILE A 785 6.79 -29.70 -26.61
N PHE A 786 7.56 -29.02 -25.77
CA PHE A 786 7.54 -27.56 -25.63
C PHE A 786 8.18 -26.80 -26.80
N GLU A 787 9.04 -27.44 -27.59
CA GLU A 787 9.63 -26.89 -28.82
C GLU A 787 8.76 -27.14 -30.07
N SER A 788 7.70 -27.95 -29.96
CA SER A 788 6.80 -28.24 -31.08
C SER A 788 5.97 -27.03 -31.51
N ASP A 789 5.79 -26.82 -32.82
CA ASP A 789 4.77 -25.89 -33.33
C ASP A 789 3.38 -26.53 -33.19
N LEU A 790 2.63 -26.07 -32.19
CA LEU A 790 1.28 -26.58 -31.91
C LEU A 790 0.26 -26.25 -33.01
N GLY A 791 0.58 -25.31 -33.92
CA GLY A 791 -0.22 -25.01 -35.10
C GLY A 791 -0.04 -26.00 -36.25
N ASP A 792 1.07 -26.76 -36.28
CA ASP A 792 1.32 -27.79 -37.29
C ASP A 792 0.75 -29.15 -36.83
N PRO A 793 -0.27 -29.72 -37.53
CA PRO A 793 -0.82 -31.04 -37.18
C PRO A 793 0.20 -32.18 -37.16
N LYS A 794 1.35 -32.01 -37.81
CA LYS A 794 2.43 -33.02 -37.88
C LYS A 794 3.54 -32.79 -36.86
N SER A 795 3.44 -31.77 -36.01
CA SER A 795 4.45 -31.52 -34.98
C SER A 795 4.51 -32.65 -33.95
N PHE A 796 5.65 -32.79 -33.27
CA PHE A 796 5.87 -33.89 -32.32
C PHE A 796 4.75 -33.97 -31.28
N ALA A 797 4.43 -32.86 -30.59
CA ALA A 797 3.31 -32.78 -29.65
C ALA A 797 1.94 -33.17 -30.28
N ASN A 798 1.68 -32.76 -31.52
CA ASN A 798 0.45 -33.10 -32.24
C ASN A 798 0.43 -34.53 -32.80
N THR A 799 1.54 -35.26 -32.81
CA THR A 799 1.61 -36.69 -33.19
C THR A 799 1.61 -37.65 -31.99
N GLU A 800 1.86 -37.17 -30.78
CA GLU A 800 1.92 -38.02 -29.58
C GLU A 800 0.59 -38.67 -29.22
N LYS A 801 0.61 -39.92 -28.75
CA LYS A 801 -0.64 -40.66 -28.45
C LYS A 801 -1.44 -40.03 -27.32
N ASP A 802 -0.77 -39.52 -26.31
CA ASP A 802 -1.38 -38.85 -25.17
C ASP A 802 -1.52 -37.36 -25.46
N TYR A 803 -2.76 -36.91 -25.71
CA TYR A 803 -3.07 -35.54 -26.08
C TYR A 803 -2.78 -34.52 -24.96
N ARG A 804 -2.70 -34.98 -23.70
CA ARG A 804 -2.47 -34.11 -22.54
C ARG A 804 -1.13 -33.38 -22.61
N PHE A 805 -0.13 -33.94 -23.29
CA PHE A 805 1.15 -33.25 -23.47
C PHE A 805 1.03 -31.99 -24.33
N ALA A 806 0.21 -32.03 -25.38
CA ALA A 806 -0.05 -30.86 -26.22
C ALA A 806 -0.84 -29.79 -25.44
N GLU A 807 -1.79 -30.19 -24.60
CA GLU A 807 -2.52 -29.28 -23.71
C GLU A 807 -1.61 -28.60 -22.68
N ILE A 808 -0.68 -29.36 -22.08
CA ILE A 808 0.32 -28.80 -21.16
C ILE A 808 1.17 -27.76 -21.88
N ALA A 809 1.76 -28.09 -23.03
CA ALA A 809 2.57 -27.13 -23.79
C ALA A 809 1.78 -25.87 -24.18
N ALA A 810 0.54 -26.05 -24.64
CA ALA A 810 -0.34 -24.98 -25.07
C ALA A 810 -0.84 -24.09 -23.92
N SER A 811 -0.71 -24.56 -22.67
CA SER A 811 -1.07 -23.77 -21.49
C SER A 811 -0.06 -22.66 -21.18
N TYR A 812 1.13 -22.69 -21.78
CA TYR A 812 2.17 -21.68 -21.60
C TYR A 812 2.22 -20.70 -22.78
N ASN A 813 2.54 -19.44 -22.47
CA ASN A 813 2.46 -18.33 -23.41
C ASN A 813 3.83 -17.93 -23.98
N PHE A 814 4.44 -18.84 -24.74
CA PHE A 814 5.71 -18.58 -25.45
C PHE A 814 5.49 -18.34 -26.94
N ASP A 815 6.26 -17.43 -27.53
CA ASP A 815 6.37 -17.32 -28.99
C ASP A 815 7.23 -18.45 -29.60
N ARG A 816 7.34 -18.43 -30.93
CA ARG A 816 8.20 -19.38 -31.68
C ARG A 816 9.67 -19.32 -31.27
N LYS A 817 10.17 -18.16 -30.82
CA LYS A 817 11.55 -18.00 -30.33
C LYS A 817 11.71 -18.50 -28.89
N GLY A 818 10.60 -18.73 -28.18
CA GLY A 818 10.57 -19.17 -26.80
C GLY A 818 10.56 -18.03 -25.79
N ASN A 819 10.23 -16.81 -26.20
CA ASN A 819 10.07 -15.69 -25.28
C ASN A 819 8.62 -15.62 -24.80
N VAL A 820 8.43 -15.26 -23.54
CA VAL A 820 7.10 -14.94 -23.02
C VAL A 820 6.56 -13.72 -23.74
N ILE A 821 5.34 -13.84 -24.25
CA ILE A 821 4.63 -12.74 -24.91
C ILE A 821 3.55 -12.16 -23.99
N ARG A 822 2.94 -11.05 -24.41
CA ARG A 822 1.72 -10.57 -23.75
C ARG A 822 0.55 -11.37 -24.29
N THR A 823 -0.09 -12.17 -23.45
CA THR A 823 -1.39 -12.74 -23.81
C THR A 823 -2.40 -11.58 -23.85
N SER A 824 -3.07 -11.35 -24.97
CA SER A 824 -4.21 -10.44 -24.96
C SER A 824 -5.34 -11.15 -24.22
N SER A 825 -5.59 -10.84 -22.94
CA SER A 825 -6.77 -11.40 -22.23
C SER A 825 -8.11 -10.90 -22.81
N GLU A 826 -8.08 -10.10 -23.87
CA GLU A 826 -9.27 -9.91 -24.69
C GLU A 826 -9.88 -11.24 -25.16
N VAL A 827 -9.10 -12.31 -25.27
CA VAL A 827 -9.66 -13.64 -25.46
C VAL A 827 -10.02 -14.27 -24.11
N ILE A 828 -11.25 -14.76 -24.01
CA ILE A 828 -11.79 -15.42 -22.81
C ILE A 828 -11.19 -16.81 -22.58
N GLN A 829 -10.38 -17.31 -23.51
CA GLN A 829 -9.75 -18.63 -23.45
C GLN A 829 -8.38 -18.62 -24.12
N THR A 830 -7.39 -19.25 -23.49
CA THR A 830 -6.03 -19.38 -24.04
C THR A 830 -5.98 -20.41 -25.18
N ALA A 831 -4.89 -20.42 -25.96
CA ALA A 831 -4.69 -21.44 -26.99
C ALA A 831 -4.77 -22.87 -26.41
N GLY A 832 -4.17 -23.11 -25.24
CA GLY A 832 -4.30 -24.37 -24.51
C GLY A 832 -5.70 -24.65 -24.03
N GLY A 833 -6.44 -23.64 -23.54
CA GLY A 833 -7.85 -23.79 -23.19
C GLY A 833 -8.72 -24.20 -24.39
N ILE A 834 -8.50 -23.59 -25.56
CA ILE A 834 -9.22 -23.94 -26.79
C ILE A 834 -8.96 -25.41 -27.16
N LEU A 835 -7.70 -25.84 -27.08
CA LEU A 835 -7.32 -27.22 -27.36
C LEU A 835 -7.96 -28.19 -26.37
N GLU A 836 -7.90 -27.88 -25.08
CA GLU A 836 -8.51 -28.64 -23.97
C GLU A 836 -10.03 -28.76 -24.15
N THR A 837 -10.75 -27.66 -24.38
CA THR A 837 -12.20 -27.69 -24.64
C THR A 837 -12.53 -28.48 -25.89
N THR A 838 -11.77 -28.32 -26.98
CA THR A 838 -11.99 -29.09 -28.22
C THR A 838 -11.83 -30.59 -27.95
N ASN A 839 -10.79 -30.98 -27.22
CA ASN A 839 -10.53 -32.37 -26.88
C ASN A 839 -11.64 -32.96 -26.00
N LEU A 840 -12.07 -32.21 -24.98
CA LEU A 840 -13.17 -32.60 -24.10
C LEU A 840 -14.49 -32.75 -24.87
N TYR A 841 -14.80 -31.82 -25.79
CA TYR A 841 -15.97 -31.92 -26.67
C TYR A 841 -15.94 -33.19 -27.53
N LEU A 842 -14.79 -33.48 -28.15
CA LEU A 842 -14.63 -34.68 -28.98
C LEU A 842 -14.79 -35.95 -28.13
N ARG A 843 -14.21 -35.97 -26.92
CA ARG A 843 -14.34 -37.10 -26.01
C ARG A 843 -15.78 -37.32 -25.55
N GLN A 844 -16.48 -36.26 -25.15
CA GLN A 844 -17.91 -36.33 -24.80
C GLN A 844 -18.73 -36.85 -26.00
N THR A 845 -18.41 -36.39 -27.20
CA THR A 845 -19.13 -36.82 -28.41
C THR A 845 -18.89 -38.31 -28.71
N ILE A 846 -17.66 -38.80 -28.55
CA ILE A 846 -17.36 -40.23 -28.64
C ILE A 846 -18.16 -41.00 -27.59
N GLU A 847 -18.16 -40.56 -26.33
CA GLU A 847 -18.92 -41.21 -25.25
C GLU A 847 -20.42 -41.31 -25.58
N SER A 848 -21.02 -40.23 -26.06
CA SER A 848 -22.44 -40.21 -26.46
C SER A 848 -22.71 -41.13 -27.65
N THR A 849 -21.97 -40.99 -28.75
CA THR A 849 -22.15 -41.81 -29.96
C THR A 849 -21.92 -43.29 -29.71
N GLN A 850 -20.89 -43.64 -28.93
CA GLN A 850 -20.65 -45.03 -28.54
C GLN A 850 -21.72 -45.55 -27.57
N GLY A 851 -22.31 -44.67 -26.75
CA GLY A 851 -23.42 -45.00 -25.85
C GLY A 851 -24.74 -45.28 -26.55
N GLU A 852 -25.00 -44.61 -27.67
CA GLU A 852 -26.15 -44.89 -28.54
C GLU A 852 -26.06 -46.31 -29.13
N GLU A 853 -24.84 -46.77 -29.45
CA GLU A 853 -24.60 -48.14 -29.89
C GLU A 853 -24.60 -49.15 -28.73
N ASN A 854 -23.95 -48.81 -27.61
CA ASN A 854 -23.82 -49.66 -26.44
C ASN A 854 -23.60 -48.82 -25.16
N ALA A 855 -24.63 -48.78 -24.30
CA ALA A 855 -24.60 -48.04 -23.04
C ALA A 855 -23.45 -48.47 -22.09
N GLY A 856 -23.05 -49.74 -22.12
CA GLY A 856 -21.90 -50.24 -21.37
C GLY A 856 -20.57 -49.63 -21.82
N VAL A 857 -20.40 -49.36 -23.11
CA VAL A 857 -19.19 -48.67 -23.61
C VAL A 857 -19.13 -47.24 -23.08
N ARG A 858 -20.27 -46.52 -23.11
CA ARG A 858 -20.35 -45.16 -22.53
C ARG A 858 -20.01 -45.15 -21.05
N LEU A 859 -20.58 -46.06 -20.26
CA LEU A 859 -20.28 -46.17 -18.83
C LEU A 859 -18.79 -46.41 -18.57
N ALA A 860 -18.15 -47.27 -19.37
CA ALA A 860 -16.71 -47.55 -19.24
C ALA A 860 -15.85 -46.32 -19.58
N LEU A 861 -16.14 -45.64 -20.70
CA LEU A 861 -15.44 -44.43 -21.13
C LEU A 861 -15.66 -43.27 -20.15
N TYR A 862 -16.88 -43.12 -19.64
CA TYR A 862 -17.24 -42.12 -18.65
C TYR A 862 -16.46 -42.35 -17.34
N PHE A 863 -16.42 -43.60 -16.85
CA PHE A 863 -15.63 -43.94 -15.67
C PHE A 863 -14.14 -43.66 -15.88
N GLU A 864 -13.58 -44.04 -17.02
CA GLU A 864 -12.18 -43.74 -17.37
C GLU A 864 -11.90 -42.23 -17.39
N ARG A 865 -12.86 -41.41 -17.83
CA ARG A 865 -12.73 -39.95 -17.81
C ARG A 865 -12.77 -39.40 -16.39
N LYS A 866 -13.70 -39.87 -15.56
CA LYS A 866 -13.99 -39.32 -14.23
C LYS A 866 -13.10 -39.83 -13.11
N VAL A 867 -12.33 -40.89 -13.34
CA VAL A 867 -11.44 -41.49 -12.34
C VAL A 867 -10.42 -40.51 -11.72
N ALA A 868 -10.04 -39.45 -12.44
CA ALA A 868 -9.12 -38.45 -11.94
C ALA A 868 -9.72 -37.58 -10.83
N ASP A 869 -11.04 -37.40 -10.86
CA ASP A 869 -11.84 -36.52 -9.99
C ASP A 869 -12.28 -37.24 -8.70
N ILE A 870 -12.23 -38.57 -8.68
CA ILE A 870 -12.62 -39.39 -7.53
C ILE A 870 -11.61 -39.17 -6.40
N THR A 871 -12.09 -38.71 -5.24
CA THR A 871 -11.30 -38.52 -4.01
C THR A 871 -11.78 -39.38 -2.86
N SER A 872 -13.04 -39.82 -2.89
CA SER A 872 -13.70 -40.63 -1.86
C SER A 872 -14.72 -41.60 -2.45
N ALA A 873 -15.19 -42.55 -1.64
CA ALA A 873 -16.27 -43.45 -2.02
C ALA A 873 -17.57 -42.71 -2.37
N TYR A 874 -17.84 -41.59 -1.69
CA TYR A 874 -19.02 -40.76 -1.94
C TYR A 874 -19.03 -40.16 -3.35
N ASP A 875 -17.87 -39.90 -3.96
CA ASP A 875 -17.79 -39.40 -5.34
C ASP A 875 -18.27 -40.46 -6.35
N ILE A 876 -18.03 -41.75 -6.05
CA ILE A 876 -18.57 -42.86 -6.86
C ILE A 876 -20.08 -43.00 -6.67
N LEU A 877 -20.56 -42.84 -5.43
CA LEU A 877 -21.97 -43.07 -5.10
C LEU A 877 -22.88 -41.92 -5.52
N SER A 878 -22.36 -40.70 -5.54
CA SER A 878 -23.10 -39.50 -5.96
C SER A 878 -23.28 -39.39 -7.47
N ASP A 879 -22.53 -40.18 -8.25
CA ASP A 879 -22.66 -40.26 -9.71
C ASP A 879 -23.30 -41.60 -10.12
N ASN A 880 -24.46 -41.53 -10.77
CA ASN A 880 -25.22 -42.72 -11.16
C ASN A 880 -24.41 -43.65 -12.08
N ALA A 881 -23.63 -43.10 -13.01
CA ALA A 881 -22.83 -43.90 -13.94
C ALA A 881 -21.65 -44.57 -13.23
N LEU A 882 -20.95 -43.85 -12.33
CA LEU A 882 -19.87 -44.44 -11.54
C LEU A 882 -20.38 -45.52 -10.58
N SER A 883 -21.52 -45.27 -9.94
CA SER A 883 -22.18 -46.20 -9.04
C SER A 883 -22.68 -47.45 -9.77
N GLU A 884 -23.22 -47.30 -10.99
CA GLU A 884 -23.62 -48.43 -11.84
C GLU A 884 -22.42 -49.29 -12.27
N VAL A 885 -21.31 -48.65 -12.66
CA VAL A 885 -20.07 -49.37 -12.97
C VAL A 885 -19.58 -50.16 -11.76
N PHE A 886 -19.57 -49.54 -10.57
CA PHE A 886 -19.20 -50.21 -9.32
C PHE A 886 -20.08 -51.44 -9.05
N ARG A 887 -21.42 -51.28 -9.03
CA ARG A 887 -22.35 -52.39 -8.79
C ARG A 887 -22.17 -53.52 -9.81
N THR A 888 -21.99 -53.16 -11.08
CA THR A 888 -21.82 -54.14 -12.18
C THR A 888 -20.50 -54.91 -12.07
N VAL A 889 -19.38 -54.25 -11.78
CA VAL A 889 -18.05 -54.90 -11.63
C VAL A 889 -18.07 -55.99 -10.54
N PHE A 890 -18.78 -55.72 -9.45
CA PHE A 890 -18.83 -56.58 -8.27
C PHE A 890 -20.10 -57.43 -8.18
N SER A 891 -20.93 -57.45 -9.23
CA SER A 891 -22.21 -58.19 -9.27
C SER A 891 -23.13 -57.89 -8.09
N LEU A 892 -23.18 -56.63 -7.65
CA LEU A 892 -24.03 -56.22 -6.55
C LEU A 892 -25.48 -56.03 -7.04
N PRO A 893 -26.49 -56.49 -6.28
CA PRO A 893 -27.90 -56.27 -6.60
C PRO A 893 -28.26 -54.77 -6.62
N ASP A 894 -29.30 -54.40 -7.37
CA ASP A 894 -29.72 -53.01 -7.50
C ASP A 894 -30.30 -52.46 -6.18
N GLU A 895 -30.75 -53.33 -5.27
CA GLU A 895 -31.21 -52.98 -3.91
C GLU A 895 -30.11 -52.35 -3.05
N VAL A 896 -28.83 -52.58 -3.36
CA VAL A 896 -27.70 -51.95 -2.66
C VAL A 896 -27.76 -50.42 -2.82
N ALA A 897 -28.31 -49.91 -3.91
CA ALA A 897 -28.46 -48.47 -4.12
C ALA A 897 -29.50 -47.83 -3.18
N ALA A 898 -30.40 -48.61 -2.58
CA ALA A 898 -31.40 -48.15 -1.62
C ALA A 898 -30.90 -48.15 -0.16
N MET A 899 -29.68 -48.63 0.10
CA MET A 899 -29.08 -48.63 1.43
C MET A 899 -28.70 -47.22 1.89
N ASP A 900 -28.48 -47.04 3.19
CA ASP A 900 -27.87 -45.82 3.73
C ASP A 900 -26.51 -45.52 3.07
N VAL A 901 -26.26 -44.26 2.72
CA VAL A 901 -25.10 -43.84 1.91
C VAL A 901 -23.77 -44.15 2.61
N ASP A 902 -23.71 -44.10 3.94
CA ASP A 902 -22.49 -44.43 4.67
C ASP A 902 -22.20 -45.94 4.65
N GLN A 903 -23.25 -46.76 4.60
CA GLN A 903 -23.09 -48.21 4.43
C GLN A 903 -22.70 -48.56 2.99
N GLN A 904 -23.25 -47.86 2.00
CA GLN A 904 -22.79 -47.99 0.61
C GLN A 904 -21.31 -47.60 0.49
N ALA A 905 -20.88 -46.51 1.14
CA ALA A 905 -19.48 -46.06 1.11
C ALA A 905 -18.53 -47.11 1.70
N LYS A 906 -18.91 -47.75 2.82
CA LYS A 906 -18.15 -48.87 3.40
C LYS A 906 -18.04 -50.07 2.45
N LEU A 907 -19.08 -50.35 1.66
CA LEU A 907 -19.02 -51.41 0.64
C LEU A 907 -18.05 -51.02 -0.49
N VAL A 908 -18.09 -49.78 -0.95
CA VAL A 908 -17.13 -49.27 -1.95
C VAL A 908 -15.70 -49.44 -1.44
N ASP A 909 -15.39 -48.96 -0.23
CA ASP A 909 -14.05 -49.08 0.37
C ASP A 909 -13.62 -50.54 0.58
N LYS A 910 -14.58 -51.44 0.85
CA LYS A 910 -14.33 -52.88 1.04
C LYS A 910 -14.00 -53.60 -0.27
N TYR A 911 -14.74 -53.30 -1.35
CA TYR A 911 -14.60 -54.01 -2.63
C TYR A 911 -13.59 -53.34 -3.57
N MET A 912 -13.41 -52.03 -3.46
CA MET A 912 -12.57 -51.22 -4.33
C MET A 912 -11.59 -50.38 -3.52
N LYS A 913 -10.31 -50.71 -3.60
CA LYS A 913 -9.25 -49.86 -3.05
C LYS A 913 -9.02 -48.67 -3.99
N LEU A 914 -9.58 -47.51 -3.66
CA LEU A 914 -9.56 -46.32 -4.51
C LEU A 914 -8.15 -45.87 -4.93
N SER A 915 -7.14 -46.10 -4.08
CA SER A 915 -5.75 -45.77 -4.42
C SER A 915 -5.17 -46.59 -5.58
N GLU A 916 -5.73 -47.77 -5.89
CA GLU A 916 -5.32 -48.55 -7.06
C GLU A 916 -5.82 -47.95 -8.37
N LEU A 917 -6.86 -47.11 -8.34
CA LEU A 917 -7.37 -46.40 -9.52
C LEU A 917 -6.37 -45.38 -10.08
N LYS A 918 -5.34 -45.00 -9.30
CA LYS A 918 -4.21 -44.19 -9.81
C LYS A 918 -3.38 -44.94 -10.85
N ASN A 919 -3.40 -46.26 -10.84
CA ASN A 919 -2.61 -47.08 -11.76
C ASN A 919 -3.42 -47.37 -13.03
N PRO A 920 -2.97 -46.90 -14.21
CA PRO A 920 -3.71 -47.07 -15.47
C PRO A 920 -3.91 -48.54 -15.85
N ASP A 921 -2.99 -49.43 -15.48
CA ASP A 921 -3.11 -50.86 -15.79
C ASP A 921 -4.18 -51.53 -14.93
N LYS A 922 -4.28 -51.12 -13.65
CA LYS A 922 -5.31 -51.60 -12.72
C LYS A 922 -6.69 -51.09 -13.12
N LEU A 923 -6.78 -49.81 -13.50
CA LEU A 923 -8.00 -49.22 -14.05
C LEU A 923 -8.45 -49.95 -15.32
N ALA A 924 -7.55 -50.18 -16.27
CA ALA A 924 -7.86 -50.88 -17.50
C ALA A 924 -8.32 -52.33 -17.25
N ALA A 925 -7.73 -53.03 -16.28
CA ALA A 925 -8.16 -54.36 -15.88
C ALA A 925 -9.56 -54.35 -15.24
N MET A 926 -9.86 -53.35 -14.41
CA MET A 926 -11.18 -53.17 -13.79
C MET A 926 -12.24 -52.85 -14.85
N LEU A 927 -11.97 -51.94 -15.78
CA LEU A 927 -12.90 -51.60 -16.86
C LEU A 927 -13.08 -52.76 -17.84
N ARG A 928 -12.04 -53.56 -18.10
CA ARG A 928 -12.18 -54.84 -18.82
C ARG A 928 -13.17 -55.75 -18.08
N ARG A 929 -13.01 -55.94 -16.77
CA ARG A 929 -13.96 -56.73 -15.97
C ARG A 929 -15.36 -56.15 -16.03
N PHE A 930 -15.53 -54.84 -15.87
CA PHE A 930 -16.81 -54.15 -16.02
C PHE A 930 -17.48 -54.51 -17.34
N THR A 931 -16.80 -54.32 -18.47
CA THR A 931 -17.39 -54.57 -19.79
C THR A 931 -17.86 -56.01 -19.98
N VAL A 932 -17.15 -57.00 -19.39
CA VAL A 932 -17.57 -58.41 -19.41
C VAL A 932 -18.79 -58.64 -18.52
N MET A 933 -18.79 -58.10 -17.30
CA MET A 933 -19.91 -58.25 -16.37
C MET A 933 -21.17 -57.55 -16.88
N TYR A 934 -21.00 -56.42 -17.57
CA TYR A 934 -22.09 -55.70 -18.22
C TYR A 934 -22.72 -56.53 -19.34
N ASP A 935 -21.91 -57.14 -20.21
CA ASP A 935 -22.41 -58.05 -21.25
C ASP A 935 -23.16 -59.24 -20.63
N LEU A 936 -22.66 -59.80 -19.51
CA LEU A 936 -23.34 -60.90 -18.81
C LEU A 936 -24.68 -60.49 -18.18
N LYS A 937 -24.77 -59.27 -17.61
CA LYS A 937 -26.01 -58.74 -17.01
C LYS A 937 -27.06 -58.41 -18.08
N ASN A 938 -26.64 -57.85 -19.21
CA ASN A 938 -27.54 -57.20 -20.17
C ASN A 938 -27.78 -57.96 -21.49
N ASN A 939 -27.02 -59.02 -21.80
CA ASN A 939 -27.17 -59.79 -23.04
C ASN A 939 -27.53 -61.27 -22.76
N SER A 940 -28.82 -61.60 -22.86
CA SER A 940 -29.38 -62.95 -22.61
C SER A 940 -29.36 -63.89 -23.82
N THR A 941 -28.84 -63.46 -24.98
CA THR A 941 -28.67 -64.31 -26.17
C THR A 941 -27.21 -64.34 -26.63
N GLY A 942 -26.55 -65.48 -26.37
CA GLY A 942 -25.32 -65.91 -27.05
C GLY A 942 -24.07 -65.06 -26.81
N SER A 943 -23.61 -64.97 -25.56
CA SER A 943 -22.24 -64.51 -25.30
C SER A 943 -21.24 -65.54 -25.88
N LEU A 944 -20.47 -65.13 -26.90
CA LEU A 944 -19.30 -65.88 -27.38
C LEU A 944 -18.32 -66.21 -26.24
N ALA A 945 -18.26 -65.39 -25.20
CA ALA A 945 -17.45 -65.64 -24.02
C ALA A 945 -18.01 -66.79 -23.14
N ALA A 946 -19.34 -66.95 -23.08
CA ALA A 946 -19.97 -68.09 -22.40
C ALA A 946 -19.79 -69.40 -23.19
N THR A 947 -19.77 -69.34 -24.52
CA THR A 947 -19.50 -70.49 -25.40
C THR A 947 -18.02 -70.90 -25.40
N LEU A 948 -17.09 -69.94 -25.26
CA LEU A 948 -15.65 -70.23 -25.14
C LEU A 948 -15.25 -70.78 -23.76
N LEU A 949 -15.97 -70.42 -22.69
CA LEU A 949 -15.70 -70.94 -21.34
C LEU A 949 -16.30 -72.33 -21.08
N SER A 950 -17.33 -72.76 -21.82
CA SER A 950 -18.06 -74.01 -21.55
C SER A 950 -17.48 -75.26 -22.22
N GLY A 951 -16.40 -75.13 -23.01
CA GLY A 951 -15.64 -76.27 -23.54
C GLY A 951 -16.39 -77.23 -24.48
N ALA A 952 -17.64 -76.93 -24.85
CA ALA A 952 -18.41 -77.74 -25.79
C ALA A 952 -18.05 -77.33 -27.23
N GLY A 953 -17.39 -78.22 -27.95
CA GLY A 953 -16.96 -77.99 -29.33
C GLY A 953 -18.12 -77.57 -30.24
N ALA A 954 -18.03 -76.36 -30.80
CA ALA A 954 -18.83 -75.94 -31.94
C ALA A 954 -17.96 -75.14 -32.92
N THR A 955 -18.12 -75.50 -34.19
CA THR A 955 -17.40 -75.05 -35.38
C THR A 955 -17.39 -73.54 -35.58
N ILE A 956 -16.20 -73.01 -35.91
CA ILE A 956 -15.99 -71.64 -36.39
C ILE A 956 -16.73 -71.46 -37.71
N THR A 957 -17.63 -70.49 -37.82
CA THR A 957 -18.39 -70.21 -39.04
C THR A 957 -17.53 -69.46 -40.08
N GLY A 958 -17.79 -69.68 -41.36
CA GLY A 958 -17.07 -69.00 -42.45
C GLY A 958 -17.11 -67.46 -42.34
N ASP A 959 -18.21 -66.91 -41.83
CA ASP A 959 -18.37 -65.46 -41.61
C ASP A 959 -17.46 -64.91 -40.51
N THR A 960 -17.16 -65.69 -39.46
CA THR A 960 -16.22 -65.27 -38.41
C THR A 960 -14.77 -65.31 -38.89
N LEU A 961 -14.42 -66.28 -39.75
CA LEU A 961 -13.12 -66.28 -40.43
C LEU A 961 -12.99 -65.13 -41.44
N MET A 962 -14.07 -64.78 -42.13
CA MET A 962 -14.10 -63.68 -43.10
C MET A 962 -14.02 -62.30 -42.43
N ALA A 963 -14.64 -62.11 -41.27
CA ALA A 963 -14.47 -60.92 -40.43
C ALA A 963 -13.03 -60.78 -39.90
N ILE A 964 -12.40 -61.89 -39.50
CA ILE A 964 -10.99 -61.91 -39.07
C ILE A 964 -10.03 -61.67 -40.26
N ALA A 965 -10.35 -62.17 -41.45
CA ALA A 965 -9.56 -61.93 -42.67
C ALA A 965 -9.62 -60.46 -43.13
N GLN A 966 -10.79 -59.81 -43.05
CA GLN A 966 -10.94 -58.38 -43.33
C GLN A 966 -10.21 -57.49 -42.31
N LEU A 967 -10.04 -57.95 -41.07
CA LEU A 967 -9.24 -57.31 -40.03
C LEU A 967 -7.72 -57.38 -40.28
N ARG A 968 -7.23 -58.36 -41.06
CA ARG A 968 -5.81 -58.48 -41.44
C ARG A 968 -5.44 -57.69 -42.70
N GLY A 969 -6.42 -57.36 -43.55
CA GLY A 969 -6.19 -56.67 -44.83
C GLY A 969 -6.11 -55.13 -44.78
N ARG A 970 -6.22 -54.50 -43.60
CA ARG A 970 -6.16 -53.03 -43.42
C ARG A 970 -5.02 -52.58 -42.49
N ARG A 971 -3.84 -53.18 -42.64
CA ARG A 971 -2.60 -52.64 -42.05
C ARG A 971 -1.96 -51.62 -42.97
#